data_AF-A0A9D8R9X7-F1
#
_entry.id   AF-A0A9D8R9X7-F1
#
_cell.length_a   1.000
_cell.length_b   1.000
_cell.length_c   1.000
_cell.angle_alpha   90.00
_cell.angle_beta   90.00
_cell.angle_gamma   90.00
#
_symmetry.space_group_name_H-M   'P 1'
#
loop_
_entity.id
_entity.type
_entity.pdbx_description
1 polymer ?
#
loop_
_entity_poly.entity_id
_entity_poly.type
_entity_poly.pdbx_seq_one_letter_code
_entity_poly.pdbx_strand_id
1 'polypeptide(L)'
;MENSAVSQTKYEVVSTIEADDETGTEFYAYLVVYRYVGSTQYNFIQESMGVSEITITVDNSENFAPTTGVDFYLNPKTRNNSETNPATIINAVNNQVLSGAVFQNFGFVNDGWVSDDDGVKILRIMAGQTLTIPYEPWQHFINTPASSMTLEFDMKIKNVTDEQSPIIKCYNEVAGGTSIKGLLMRPLDGYIKTASAVTEKDQNFAWMEDERVHIAINVVHALKAAPDSPELLSLVRVFVNNNLNREFNFAKEAGEFINNGGHGGIIIGQDEADIDIYSIRCYRKALSTSDIQKDYVATLRTSAEKIAYRNKNAIMQDGLINYLLAKQKYNTMVWHGTEVYRMSSGKQYGWLEITRLNADGSIDLDHSGKICEATKSLPCKGQGSTAKTYYWWNQQYDIKDIDPEATIEIPADGGGTQEVTDGWIDGHGTYRGQEYVLSDSAPKMKKAVLKINYASSMQSHKEGGTGLYNDLHTAIVGKNTMQLASPKARVCVYEEPFLFFVQGDNDSAPVFRGLGTFGSGKMDEPTWGFDKSTHKDFMMLEGSDNNKPLTDMRVPWEDSKVTWNAEEEYYEYAGEGNIDLDKTGSKNADGSLKASVLEYPKAAWNFLFMHNPMIKPYLNQSGGANTYGNFINDASIPESDKVYQFWMPASDGNAGQYELFRWDVVDQAWVHAGMPDEYSNDGYAIKNLLTIYPNALDNVPAGNWARQNEAFISAIVADAKANIGSYFKVDSLKFHYAFVNHFLAGTDNCSKNTYYVLDPGTHLFELHQDDLDTIFKTDNSGYQVKPYYVDRMHPYDDNGTLQYTEGTNNVLFNLCEMMYETYASPSEIAPMLRSILTGMGNLMTEADLDAERGINRDAWGCLHKYFFSIQEYFPDCAYNETARIRYEYPASLNYVSDRGVRPIAQSLGSQLPSEEQYMKRRLAYMSSFAAYGEFSLDGANGFGFQTHARRGGGAPTVILNITPHQYIYPTARVGQSLVDPHVRLAPGQTYRFEINTSGTLGDTVCGLKGGDYYRSFGNLADLSLDEQLTFQISGKRLVEVIAHLPFCLQLFLVGNTFLRGVYVDVLPVPAVAAQTNLAPRFGHQIGLRDVALDAVHHLARQFHQVFAFLL
;
A
#
# COMPACT_ATOMS: atom_id res chain seq x y z
N MET A 1 14.50 -33.02 -27.39
CA MET A 1 14.77 -32.64 -28.80
C MET A 1 14.97 -33.84 -29.73
N GLU A 2 15.47 -34.99 -29.25
CA GLU A 2 15.91 -36.10 -30.12
C GLU A 2 14.81 -36.74 -30.99
N ASN A 3 13.56 -36.78 -30.52
CA ASN A 3 12.46 -37.43 -31.25
C ASN A 3 11.71 -36.51 -32.25
N SER A 4 12.16 -35.26 -32.43
CA SER A 4 11.45 -34.25 -33.24
C SER A 4 12.35 -33.35 -34.09
N ALA A 5 13.66 -33.59 -34.13
CA ALA A 5 14.60 -32.80 -34.91
C ALA A 5 14.58 -33.21 -36.40
N VAL A 6 14.48 -32.23 -37.30
CA VAL A 6 14.39 -32.37 -38.76
C VAL A 6 15.74 -32.00 -39.38
N SER A 7 16.18 -32.82 -40.34
CA SER A 7 17.43 -32.57 -41.07
C SER A 7 17.44 -31.19 -41.72
N GLN A 8 18.59 -30.50 -41.65
CA GLN A 8 18.83 -29.14 -42.19
C GLN A 8 17.98 -28.00 -41.57
N THR A 9 17.27 -28.26 -40.48
CA THR A 9 16.61 -27.20 -39.71
C THR A 9 17.58 -26.64 -38.65
N LYS A 10 17.73 -25.32 -38.61
CA LYS A 10 18.51 -24.64 -37.57
C LYS A 10 17.74 -24.74 -36.26
N TYR A 11 18.35 -25.36 -35.26
CA TYR A 11 17.85 -25.36 -33.88
C TYR A 11 18.73 -24.42 -33.07
N GLU A 12 18.12 -23.46 -32.38
CA GLU A 12 18.84 -22.60 -31.46
C GLU A 12 18.88 -23.25 -30.08
N VAL A 13 20.09 -23.38 -29.54
CA VAL A 13 20.32 -23.85 -28.17
C VAL A 13 20.84 -22.65 -27.40
N VAL A 14 19.98 -22.09 -26.55
CA VAL A 14 20.36 -21.02 -25.63
C VAL A 14 20.80 -21.66 -24.33
N SER A 15 22.02 -21.35 -23.88
CA SER A 15 22.55 -21.80 -22.60
C SER A 15 23.38 -20.67 -21.99
N THR A 16 23.22 -20.45 -20.69
CA THR A 16 24.00 -19.46 -19.95
C THR A 16 25.26 -20.13 -19.40
N ILE A 17 26.42 -19.56 -19.70
CA ILE A 17 27.70 -19.96 -19.09
C ILE A 17 28.08 -18.86 -18.11
N GLU A 18 27.98 -19.14 -16.82
CA GLU A 18 28.56 -18.29 -15.78
C GLU A 18 29.97 -18.82 -15.47
N ALA A 19 30.99 -17.96 -15.57
CA ALA A 19 32.34 -18.27 -15.14
C ALA A 19 32.72 -17.35 -13.98
N ASP A 20 33.06 -17.97 -12.85
CA ASP A 20 33.65 -17.28 -11.70
C ASP A 20 35.18 -17.17 -11.90
N ASP A 21 35.60 -16.43 -12.94
CA ASP A 21 37.01 -16.08 -13.17
C ASP A 21 37.18 -14.55 -13.14
N GLU A 22 37.99 -14.07 -12.21
CA GLU A 22 38.26 -12.65 -11.98
C GLU A 22 39.28 -12.05 -12.97
N THR A 23 39.90 -12.87 -13.83
CA THR A 23 41.18 -12.51 -14.45
C THR A 23 41.19 -12.34 -15.98
N GLY A 24 40.09 -12.60 -16.68
CA GLY A 24 40.01 -12.51 -18.16
C GLY A 24 38.73 -11.90 -18.72
N THR A 25 38.87 -11.10 -19.79
CA THR A 25 37.74 -10.58 -20.60
C THR A 25 37.24 -11.58 -21.63
N GLU A 26 38.04 -12.59 -21.96
CA GLU A 26 37.68 -13.71 -22.83
C GLU A 26 38.22 -15.01 -22.23
N PHE A 27 37.41 -16.07 -22.22
CA PHE A 27 37.88 -17.42 -21.90
C PHE A 27 37.30 -18.44 -22.88
N TYR A 28 38.01 -19.56 -23.03
CA TYR A 28 37.60 -20.65 -23.90
C TYR A 28 36.76 -21.66 -23.11
N ALA A 29 35.56 -21.96 -23.61
CA ALA A 29 34.78 -23.10 -23.15
C ALA A 29 34.67 -24.15 -24.27
N TYR A 30 34.28 -25.35 -23.91
CA TYR A 30 34.16 -26.47 -24.84
C TYR A 30 32.72 -26.99 -24.82
N LEU A 31 32.07 -26.99 -25.99
CA LEU A 31 30.76 -27.61 -26.17
C LEU A 31 30.97 -29.08 -26.56
N VAL A 32 30.33 -29.96 -25.80
CA VAL A 32 30.18 -31.39 -26.13
C VAL A 32 28.70 -31.73 -26.21
N VAL A 33 28.28 -32.33 -27.32
CA VAL A 33 26.91 -32.78 -27.51
C VAL A 33 26.90 -34.30 -27.51
N TYR A 34 26.10 -34.87 -26.62
CA TYR A 34 25.86 -36.30 -26.57
C TYR A 34 24.48 -36.62 -27.10
N ARG A 35 24.37 -37.74 -27.83
CA ARG A 35 23.10 -38.36 -28.20
C ARG A 35 22.96 -39.70 -27.49
N TYR A 36 21.74 -40.09 -27.16
CA TYR A 36 21.47 -41.35 -26.46
C TYR A 36 20.69 -42.29 -27.37
N VAL A 37 21.27 -43.44 -27.69
CA VAL A 37 20.57 -44.50 -28.45
C VAL A 37 20.35 -45.68 -27.50
N GLY A 38 19.11 -45.81 -27.01
CA GLY A 38 18.80 -46.72 -25.91
C GLY A 38 19.47 -46.26 -24.61
N SER A 39 20.26 -47.14 -23.97
CA SER A 39 21.07 -46.83 -22.78
C SER A 39 22.51 -46.42 -23.11
N THR A 40 22.88 -46.33 -24.39
CA THR A 40 24.26 -46.06 -24.82
C THR A 40 24.40 -44.60 -25.24
N GLN A 41 25.39 -43.92 -24.66
CA GLN A 41 25.74 -42.53 -24.94
C GLN A 41 26.78 -42.46 -26.08
N TYR A 42 26.52 -41.62 -27.08
CA TYR A 42 27.45 -41.35 -28.18
C TYR A 42 27.81 -39.87 -28.19
N ASN A 43 29.09 -39.54 -28.38
CA ASN A 43 29.50 -38.16 -28.64
C ASN A 43 29.09 -37.78 -30.06
N PHE A 44 28.01 -37.03 -30.17
CA PHE A 44 27.42 -36.66 -31.45
C PHE A 44 28.33 -35.76 -32.27
N ILE A 45 29.09 -34.87 -31.62
CA ILE A 45 30.05 -34.00 -32.32
C ILE A 45 31.16 -34.84 -32.94
N GLN A 46 31.66 -35.83 -32.20
CA GLN A 46 32.70 -36.73 -32.70
C GLN A 46 32.23 -37.54 -33.90
N GLU A 47 31.00 -38.06 -33.87
CA GLU A 47 30.42 -38.80 -34.99
C GLU A 47 30.14 -37.92 -36.21
N SER A 48 29.72 -36.67 -35.98
CA SER A 48 29.30 -35.76 -37.04
C SER A 48 30.46 -35.03 -37.71
N MET A 49 31.42 -34.55 -36.91
CA MET A 49 32.46 -33.61 -37.33
C MET A 49 33.88 -34.16 -37.16
N GLY A 50 34.05 -35.35 -36.56
CA GLY A 50 35.36 -35.95 -36.32
C GLY A 50 36.17 -35.30 -35.19
N VAL A 51 35.58 -34.37 -34.44
CA VAL A 51 36.18 -33.71 -33.27
C VAL A 51 35.34 -33.98 -32.02
N SER A 52 35.98 -34.17 -30.87
CA SER A 52 35.27 -34.52 -29.62
C SER A 52 34.59 -33.32 -28.95
N GLU A 53 35.01 -32.11 -29.30
CA GLU A 53 34.57 -30.86 -28.67
C GLU A 53 34.66 -29.69 -29.66
N ILE A 54 33.82 -28.67 -29.46
CA ILE A 54 33.89 -27.39 -30.17
C ILE A 54 34.33 -26.32 -29.18
N THR A 55 35.43 -25.63 -29.46
CA THR A 55 35.83 -24.46 -28.67
C THR A 55 34.91 -23.28 -28.96
N ILE A 56 34.37 -22.69 -27.91
CA ILE A 56 33.57 -21.46 -27.95
C ILE A 56 34.31 -20.37 -27.17
N THR A 57 34.35 -19.16 -27.71
CA THR A 57 34.84 -17.98 -26.99
C THR A 57 33.69 -17.41 -26.19
N VAL A 58 33.90 -17.21 -24.89
CA VAL A 58 32.96 -16.52 -24.01
C VAL A 58 33.50 -15.13 -23.71
N ASP A 59 32.70 -14.11 -24.04
CA ASP A 59 32.98 -12.70 -23.77
C ASP A 59 32.48 -12.34 -22.36
N ASN A 60 33.40 -11.88 -21.50
CA ASN A 60 33.14 -11.44 -20.13
C ASN A 60 33.42 -9.92 -19.95
N SER A 61 33.42 -9.15 -21.03
CA SER A 61 33.65 -7.70 -21.02
C SER A 61 32.65 -6.93 -20.13
N GLU A 62 31.45 -7.46 -19.94
CA GLU A 62 30.39 -6.86 -19.12
C GLU A 62 30.53 -7.06 -17.60
N ASN A 63 31.46 -7.91 -17.14
CA ASN A 63 31.75 -8.32 -15.75
C ASN A 63 30.78 -7.81 -14.65
N PHE A 64 29.98 -8.72 -14.10
CA PHE A 64 29.02 -8.46 -13.02
C PHE A 64 29.41 -9.11 -11.69
N ALA A 65 30.70 -9.33 -11.44
CA ALA A 65 31.17 -9.90 -10.19
C ALA A 65 30.70 -9.05 -9.00
N PRO A 66 30.37 -9.67 -7.85
CA PRO A 66 30.05 -8.94 -6.63
C PRO A 66 31.30 -8.25 -6.03
N THR A 67 31.11 -7.55 -4.93
CA THR A 67 32.15 -6.87 -4.15
C THR A 67 33.10 -7.87 -3.50
N THR A 68 34.39 -7.53 -3.49
CA THR A 68 35.44 -8.40 -2.94
C THR A 68 35.57 -8.27 -1.42
N GLY A 69 36.18 -9.29 -0.80
CA GLY A 69 36.46 -9.33 0.63
C GLY A 69 35.25 -9.72 1.48
N VAL A 70 34.44 -10.65 0.98
CA VAL A 70 33.39 -11.32 1.76
C VAL A 70 34.01 -12.26 2.80
N ASP A 71 33.49 -12.27 4.03
CA ASP A 71 33.98 -13.12 5.12
C ASP A 71 33.20 -14.45 5.21
N PHE A 72 31.92 -14.41 4.84
CA PHE A 72 31.07 -15.60 4.75
C PHE A 72 30.19 -15.54 3.50
N TYR A 73 30.20 -16.62 2.71
CA TYR A 73 29.39 -16.76 1.52
C TYR A 73 28.72 -18.14 1.46
N LEU A 74 27.39 -18.16 1.56
CA LEU A 74 26.57 -19.33 1.25
C LEU A 74 26.22 -19.31 -0.25
N ASN A 75 26.72 -20.28 -1.00
CA ASN A 75 26.52 -20.38 -2.46
C ASN A 75 25.85 -21.70 -2.88
N PRO A 76 24.52 -21.75 -2.98
CA PRO A 76 23.78 -22.92 -3.47
C PRO A 76 24.19 -23.39 -4.88
N LYS A 77 24.76 -22.52 -5.74
CA LYS A 77 25.18 -22.89 -7.12
C LYS A 77 26.19 -24.03 -7.16
N THR A 78 26.96 -24.19 -6.09
CA THR A 78 28.00 -25.22 -5.97
C THR A 78 27.52 -26.51 -5.32
N ARG A 79 26.22 -26.58 -4.96
CA ARG A 79 25.67 -27.65 -4.12
C ARG A 79 24.55 -28.42 -4.82
N ASN A 80 24.36 -29.68 -4.43
CA ASN A 80 23.25 -30.51 -4.90
C ASN A 80 22.89 -31.63 -3.91
N ASN A 81 21.66 -32.14 -3.99
CA ASN A 81 21.15 -33.20 -3.12
C ASN A 81 21.80 -34.58 -3.32
N SER A 82 22.57 -34.78 -4.40
CA SER A 82 23.23 -36.07 -4.68
C SER A 82 24.62 -36.20 -4.04
N GLU A 83 25.09 -35.15 -3.36
CA GLU A 83 26.32 -35.19 -2.57
C GLU A 83 26.28 -36.27 -1.48
N THR A 84 27.46 -36.75 -1.05
CA THR A 84 27.53 -37.75 0.03
C THR A 84 26.96 -37.24 1.34
N ASN A 85 27.11 -35.94 1.64
CA ASN A 85 26.65 -35.31 2.87
C ASN A 85 25.90 -34.00 2.55
N PRO A 86 24.67 -34.06 2.03
CA PRO A 86 23.94 -32.87 1.60
C PRO A 86 23.52 -32.01 2.80
N ALA A 87 23.37 -32.58 4.01
CA ALA A 87 23.06 -31.85 5.24
C ALA A 87 24.31 -31.14 5.84
N THR A 88 25.01 -30.34 5.04
CA THR A 88 26.20 -29.58 5.46
C THR A 88 26.19 -28.17 4.89
N ILE A 89 26.71 -27.20 5.64
CA ILE A 89 26.94 -25.83 5.16
C ILE A 89 28.44 -25.63 4.94
N ILE A 90 28.81 -25.08 3.79
CA ILE A 90 30.18 -24.77 3.40
C ILE A 90 30.27 -23.26 3.18
N ASN A 91 31.24 -22.60 3.81
CA ASN A 91 31.60 -21.23 3.48
C ASN A 91 32.39 -21.24 2.16
N ALA A 92 31.79 -20.72 1.09
CA ALA A 92 32.39 -20.75 -0.25
C ALA A 92 33.66 -19.89 -0.36
N VAL A 93 33.89 -18.96 0.58
CA VAL A 93 35.10 -18.11 0.60
C VAL A 93 36.37 -18.93 0.84
N ASN A 94 36.30 -19.91 1.74
CA ASN A 94 37.46 -20.66 2.21
C ASN A 94 37.25 -22.19 2.18
N ASN A 95 36.13 -22.65 1.61
CA ASN A 95 35.69 -24.05 1.57
C ASN A 95 35.59 -24.73 2.94
N GLN A 96 35.44 -23.96 4.02
CA GLN A 96 35.31 -24.50 5.37
C GLN A 96 33.89 -25.04 5.60
N VAL A 97 33.80 -26.30 6.04
CA VAL A 97 32.55 -26.89 6.54
C VAL A 97 32.21 -26.32 7.92
N LEU A 98 30.98 -25.84 8.09
CA LEU A 98 30.47 -25.34 9.36
C LEU A 98 29.86 -26.50 10.19
N SER A 99 30.64 -27.05 11.12
CA SER A 99 30.32 -28.29 11.84
C SER A 99 29.10 -28.23 12.79
N GLY A 100 28.58 -27.04 13.08
CA GLY A 100 27.38 -26.84 13.91
C GLY A 100 26.09 -26.66 13.11
N ALA A 101 26.12 -26.86 11.78
CA ALA A 101 24.92 -26.72 10.96
C ALA A 101 23.92 -27.85 11.23
N VAL A 102 22.64 -27.51 11.33
CA VAL A 102 21.57 -28.46 11.65
C VAL A 102 20.43 -28.31 10.65
N PHE A 103 20.11 -29.39 9.93
CA PHE A 103 18.96 -29.50 9.02
C PHE A 103 17.90 -30.36 9.70
N GLN A 104 16.76 -29.76 10.06
CA GLN A 104 15.64 -30.44 10.72
C GLN A 104 14.50 -30.68 9.72
N ASN A 105 14.03 -31.93 9.65
CA ASN A 105 12.92 -32.37 8.79
C ASN A 105 13.16 -32.28 7.27
N PHE A 106 14.43 -32.28 6.83
CA PHE A 106 14.78 -32.31 5.40
C PHE A 106 14.78 -33.72 4.82
N GLY A 107 14.17 -33.87 3.65
CA GLY A 107 14.18 -35.10 2.84
C GLY A 107 15.26 -35.12 1.74
N PHE A 108 15.76 -33.94 1.32
CA PHE A 108 16.68 -33.74 0.20
C PHE A 108 16.17 -34.33 -1.13
N VAL A 109 14.88 -34.14 -1.42
CA VAL A 109 14.25 -34.58 -2.68
C VAL A 109 13.77 -33.37 -3.47
N ASN A 110 12.78 -32.67 -2.94
CA ASN A 110 12.21 -31.42 -3.47
C ASN A 110 12.58 -30.20 -2.62
N ASP A 111 13.38 -30.42 -1.58
CA ASP A 111 13.91 -29.50 -0.58
C ASP A 111 15.44 -29.63 -0.49
N GLY A 112 16.11 -28.75 0.26
CA GLY A 112 17.57 -28.70 0.28
C GLY A 112 18.13 -28.05 -0.98
N TRP A 113 19.17 -28.63 -1.58
CA TRP A 113 19.90 -28.08 -2.72
C TRP A 113 19.23 -28.45 -4.05
N VAL A 114 18.26 -27.64 -4.45
CA VAL A 114 17.43 -27.87 -5.64
C VAL A 114 17.56 -26.72 -6.64
N SER A 115 16.87 -26.82 -7.77
CA SER A 115 16.66 -25.69 -8.67
C SER A 115 15.24 -25.14 -8.46
N ASP A 116 15.08 -23.82 -8.58
CA ASP A 116 13.77 -23.20 -8.67
C ASP A 116 13.12 -23.47 -10.04
N ASP A 117 11.92 -22.91 -10.24
CA ASP A 117 11.12 -23.11 -11.47
C ASP A 117 11.82 -22.54 -12.71
N ASP A 118 12.77 -21.64 -12.51
CA ASP A 118 13.60 -20.98 -13.52
C ASP A 118 14.95 -21.68 -13.75
N GLY A 119 15.22 -22.77 -13.03
CA GLY A 119 16.44 -23.55 -13.11
C GLY A 119 17.59 -23.04 -12.23
N VAL A 120 17.42 -21.92 -11.53
CA VAL A 120 18.43 -21.30 -10.67
C VAL A 120 18.65 -22.18 -9.44
N LYS A 121 19.91 -22.42 -9.09
CA LYS A 121 20.27 -23.23 -7.91
C LYS A 121 19.97 -22.46 -6.62
N ILE A 122 19.27 -23.13 -5.72
CA ILE A 122 18.78 -22.58 -4.46
C ILE A 122 18.94 -23.59 -3.32
N LEU A 123 18.88 -23.09 -2.10
CA LEU A 123 18.63 -23.87 -0.90
C LEU A 123 17.16 -23.65 -0.50
N ARG A 124 16.31 -24.66 -0.70
CA ARG A 124 14.88 -24.64 -0.40
C ARG A 124 14.61 -25.21 0.99
N ILE A 125 13.93 -24.42 1.83
CA ILE A 125 13.43 -24.79 3.15
C ILE A 125 11.90 -24.74 3.07
N MET A 126 11.24 -25.89 3.12
CA MET A 126 9.78 -25.98 3.05
C MET A 126 9.14 -25.75 4.42
N ALA A 127 7.83 -25.48 4.42
CA ALA A 127 7.00 -25.43 5.60
C ALA A 127 7.21 -26.67 6.52
N GLY A 128 7.44 -26.43 7.80
CA GLY A 128 7.74 -27.45 8.83
C GLY A 128 9.21 -27.84 8.94
N GLN A 129 10.09 -27.20 8.15
CA GLN A 129 11.54 -27.44 8.18
C GLN A 129 12.28 -26.29 8.86
N THR A 130 13.46 -26.59 9.40
CA THR A 130 14.32 -25.56 10.01
C THR A 130 15.79 -25.86 9.75
N LEU A 131 16.52 -24.82 9.37
CA LEU A 131 17.97 -24.83 9.17
C LEU A 131 18.64 -23.89 10.17
N THR A 132 19.63 -24.39 10.91
CA THR A 132 20.54 -23.57 11.70
C THR A 132 21.90 -23.50 11.02
N ILE A 133 22.36 -22.29 10.72
CA ILE A 133 23.71 -21.98 10.21
C ILE A 133 24.52 -21.38 11.36
N PRO A 134 25.59 -22.03 11.85
CA PRO A 134 26.34 -21.60 13.05
C PRO A 134 27.34 -20.49 12.71
N TYR A 135 26.87 -19.43 12.04
CA TYR A 135 27.64 -18.24 11.71
C TYR A 135 27.03 -17.04 12.45
N GLU A 136 27.88 -16.22 13.07
CA GLU A 136 27.48 -15.08 13.91
C GLU A 136 27.88 -13.76 13.23
N PRO A 137 26.95 -13.10 12.49
CA PRO A 137 27.28 -11.87 11.75
C PRO A 137 27.75 -10.72 12.65
N TRP A 138 27.15 -10.59 13.85
CA TRP A 138 27.43 -9.50 14.79
C TRP A 138 28.54 -9.79 15.80
N GLN A 139 29.29 -10.89 15.66
CA GLN A 139 30.27 -11.35 16.66
C GLN A 139 31.24 -10.25 17.16
N HIS A 140 31.69 -9.36 16.27
CA HIS A 140 32.62 -8.27 16.62
C HIS A 140 32.02 -7.20 17.53
N PHE A 141 30.70 -6.99 17.48
CA PHE A 141 30.02 -6.00 18.31
C PHE A 141 29.95 -6.40 19.79
N ILE A 142 30.27 -7.65 20.15
CA ILE A 142 30.39 -8.07 21.55
C ILE A 142 31.46 -7.24 22.27
N ASN A 143 32.61 -7.01 21.63
CA ASN A 143 33.78 -6.41 22.28
C ASN A 143 34.23 -5.09 21.64
N THR A 144 33.81 -4.81 20.40
CA THR A 144 34.30 -3.65 19.63
C THR A 144 33.12 -2.80 19.18
N PRO A 145 32.75 -1.74 19.94
CA PRO A 145 31.59 -0.91 19.62
C PRO A 145 31.71 -0.12 18.31
N ALA A 146 32.93 0.16 17.86
CA ALA A 146 33.22 0.84 16.59
C ALA A 146 33.35 -0.13 15.39
N SER A 147 32.63 -1.26 15.42
CA SER A 147 32.61 -2.22 14.31
C SER A 147 31.63 -1.80 13.22
N SER A 148 31.89 -2.23 11.98
CA SER A 148 30.93 -2.15 10.88
C SER A 148 30.71 -3.54 10.29
N MET A 149 29.55 -3.76 9.67
CA MET A 149 29.21 -5.04 9.05
C MET A 149 28.17 -4.82 7.95
N THR A 150 28.24 -5.60 6.87
CA THR A 150 27.14 -5.76 5.92
C THR A 150 26.72 -7.23 5.88
N LEU A 151 25.43 -7.51 6.08
CA LEU A 151 24.83 -8.83 5.95
C LEU A 151 23.79 -8.78 4.84
N GLU A 152 23.89 -9.70 3.88
CA GLU A 152 23.02 -9.75 2.71
C GLU A 152 22.28 -11.07 2.62
N PHE A 153 20.99 -11.00 2.31
CA PHE A 153 20.14 -12.13 1.95
C PHE A 153 19.62 -11.95 0.53
N ASP A 154 19.67 -13.00 -0.25
CA ASP A 154 19.03 -13.09 -1.56
C ASP A 154 18.09 -14.30 -1.52
N MET A 155 16.79 -14.02 -1.53
CA MET A 155 15.77 -14.98 -1.09
C MET A 155 14.43 -14.76 -1.78
N LYS A 156 13.56 -15.79 -1.75
CA LYS A 156 12.15 -15.70 -2.17
C LYS A 156 11.29 -16.46 -1.17
N ILE A 157 10.17 -15.86 -0.78
CA ILE A 157 9.20 -16.44 0.16
C ILE A 157 7.93 -16.82 -0.57
N LYS A 158 7.37 -18.00 -0.29
CA LYS A 158 6.22 -18.55 -1.01
C LYS A 158 5.26 -19.24 -0.07
N ASN A 159 4.04 -19.46 -0.56
CA ASN A 159 3.00 -20.27 0.12
C ASN A 159 2.73 -19.82 1.56
N VAL A 160 2.78 -18.51 1.82
CA VAL A 160 2.60 -17.96 3.17
C VAL A 160 1.17 -18.19 3.65
N THR A 161 1.02 -18.84 4.81
CA THR A 161 -0.27 -18.97 5.51
C THR A 161 -0.24 -18.47 6.96
N ASP A 162 0.96 -18.39 7.56
CA ASP A 162 1.27 -17.65 8.79
C ASP A 162 2.23 -16.50 8.46
N GLU A 163 1.82 -15.26 8.73
CA GLU A 163 2.60 -14.04 8.51
C GLU A 163 3.24 -13.49 9.79
N GLN A 164 2.90 -14.05 10.95
CA GLN A 164 3.32 -13.53 12.26
C GLN A 164 4.57 -14.22 12.76
N SER A 165 4.70 -15.52 12.51
CA SER A 165 5.88 -16.27 12.92
C SER A 165 7.12 -15.88 12.09
N PRO A 166 8.30 -15.78 12.73
CA PRO A 166 9.53 -15.44 12.04
C PRO A 166 10.07 -16.58 11.17
N ILE A 167 10.49 -16.25 9.95
CA ILE A 167 11.16 -17.12 8.98
C ILE A 167 12.68 -17.08 9.08
N ILE A 168 13.26 -15.97 9.56
CA ILE A 168 14.70 -15.82 9.81
C ILE A 168 14.90 -15.20 11.19
N LYS A 169 15.76 -15.85 12.00
CA LYS A 169 16.13 -15.41 13.34
C LYS A 169 17.64 -15.31 13.47
N CYS A 170 18.13 -14.17 13.93
CA CYS A 170 19.49 -13.97 14.41
C CYS A 170 19.46 -12.91 15.52
N TYR A 171 18.82 -13.27 16.64
CA TYR A 171 18.56 -12.34 17.75
C TYR A 171 18.63 -13.03 19.11
N ASN A 172 18.77 -12.23 20.16
CA ASN A 172 18.56 -12.64 21.55
C ASN A 172 17.23 -12.07 22.07
N GLU A 173 16.50 -12.84 22.86
CA GLU A 173 15.41 -12.28 23.66
C GLU A 173 15.97 -11.42 24.79
N VAL A 174 15.37 -10.25 25.00
CA VAL A 174 15.69 -9.35 26.12
C VAL A 174 14.93 -9.84 27.36
N ALA A 175 15.53 -9.68 28.55
CA ALA A 175 14.92 -10.09 29.81
C ALA A 175 13.48 -9.54 29.95
N GLY A 176 12.50 -10.44 30.12
CA GLY A 176 11.06 -10.12 30.11
C GLY A 176 10.31 -10.63 28.88
N GLY A 177 11.00 -11.09 27.82
CA GLY A 177 10.43 -11.86 26.69
C GLY A 177 9.63 -11.05 25.67
N THR A 178 9.49 -9.73 25.82
CA THR A 178 8.67 -8.87 24.95
C THR A 178 9.47 -8.09 23.89
N SER A 179 10.80 -8.17 23.92
CA SER A 179 11.67 -7.48 22.96
C SER A 179 12.86 -8.35 22.57
N ILE A 180 13.45 -8.05 21.42
CA ILE A 180 14.60 -8.76 20.87
C ILE A 180 15.79 -7.81 20.69
N LYS A 181 16.97 -8.39 20.54
CA LYS A 181 18.19 -7.70 20.13
C LYS A 181 18.88 -8.48 19.01
N GLY A 182 18.94 -7.92 17.81
CA GLY A 182 19.38 -8.57 16.57
C GLY A 182 18.31 -8.50 15.48
N LEU A 183 18.37 -9.43 14.53
CA LEU A 183 17.51 -9.48 13.34
C LEU A 183 16.38 -10.49 13.51
N LEU A 184 15.15 -10.05 13.22
CA LEU A 184 13.98 -10.91 13.04
C LEU A 184 13.30 -10.57 11.72
N MET A 185 12.99 -11.59 10.93
CA MET A 185 12.24 -11.45 9.69
C MET A 185 11.02 -12.37 9.73
N ARG A 186 9.84 -11.81 9.47
CA ARG A 186 8.59 -12.49 9.15
C ARG A 186 8.49 -12.67 7.63
N PRO A 187 7.49 -13.40 7.09
CA PRO A 187 7.41 -13.69 5.67
C PRO A 187 7.41 -12.47 4.73
N LEU A 188 6.81 -11.35 5.16
CA LEU A 188 6.58 -10.17 4.33
C LEU A 188 7.29 -8.90 4.84
N ASP A 189 7.94 -8.98 6.01
CA ASP A 189 8.70 -7.87 6.58
C ASP A 189 9.77 -8.34 7.58
N GLY A 190 10.63 -7.43 7.99
CA GLY A 190 11.61 -7.67 9.02
C GLY A 190 11.99 -6.39 9.74
N TYR A 191 12.68 -6.54 10.86
CA TYR A 191 13.23 -5.42 11.60
C TYR A 191 14.48 -5.84 12.36
N ILE A 192 15.30 -4.84 12.69
CA ILE A 192 16.50 -5.02 13.50
C ILE A 192 16.34 -4.15 14.74
N LYS A 193 16.41 -4.76 15.93
CA LYS A 193 16.46 -4.02 17.19
C LYS A 193 17.85 -4.09 17.80
N THR A 194 18.26 -3.00 18.41
CA THR A 194 19.52 -2.87 19.14
C THR A 194 19.24 -2.56 20.60
N ALA A 195 20.28 -2.49 21.45
CA ALA A 195 20.09 -2.09 22.83
C ALA A 195 19.56 -0.65 22.98
N SER A 196 19.92 0.24 22.05
CA SER A 196 19.48 1.65 22.07
C SER A 196 18.27 1.98 21.18
N ALA A 197 17.93 1.11 20.21
CA ALA A 197 16.82 1.31 19.29
C ALA A 197 15.89 0.08 19.30
N VAL A 198 14.68 0.24 19.82
CA VAL A 198 13.75 -0.87 20.14
C VAL A 198 12.33 -0.71 19.57
N THR A 199 12.09 0.36 18.81
CA THR A 199 10.79 0.72 18.21
C THR A 199 10.65 0.12 16.81
N GLU A 200 9.87 -0.94 16.67
CA GLU A 200 9.72 -1.67 15.40
C GLU A 200 9.33 -0.80 14.20
N LYS A 201 8.35 0.11 14.35
CA LYS A 201 7.91 1.00 13.26
C LYS A 201 8.99 1.95 12.72
N ASP A 202 10.03 2.21 13.52
CA ASP A 202 11.17 3.05 13.13
C ASP A 202 12.26 2.22 12.44
N GLN A 203 12.15 0.89 12.46
CA GLN A 203 13.23 -0.06 12.14
C GLN A 203 12.81 -1.14 11.14
N ASN A 204 11.55 -1.14 10.70
CA ASN A 204 10.99 -2.16 9.83
C ASN A 204 11.29 -1.92 8.34
N PHE A 205 11.31 -2.99 7.57
CA PHE A 205 11.45 -3.02 6.11
C PHE A 205 10.63 -4.19 5.56
N ALA A 206 10.12 -4.10 4.33
CA ALA A 206 9.16 -5.07 3.79
C ALA A 206 9.41 -5.38 2.31
N TRP A 207 8.87 -6.52 1.86
CA TRP A 207 9.01 -7.04 0.51
C TRP A 207 7.76 -7.83 0.07
N MET A 208 7.75 -8.30 -1.17
CA MET A 208 6.65 -9.06 -1.75
C MET A 208 6.77 -10.56 -1.55
N GLU A 209 5.63 -11.22 -1.41
CA GLU A 209 5.55 -12.68 -1.57
C GLU A 209 5.74 -13.08 -3.03
N ASP A 210 6.26 -14.29 -3.25
CA ASP A 210 6.50 -14.90 -4.57
C ASP A 210 7.47 -14.13 -5.48
N GLU A 211 8.17 -13.14 -4.92
CA GLU A 211 9.19 -12.35 -5.61
C GLU A 211 10.56 -12.58 -4.98
N ARG A 212 11.59 -12.57 -5.82
CA ARG A 212 12.97 -12.64 -5.34
C ARG A 212 13.38 -11.26 -4.82
N VAL A 213 13.98 -11.23 -3.64
CA VAL A 213 14.40 -10.00 -2.96
C VAL A 213 15.85 -10.11 -2.51
N HIS A 214 16.60 -9.04 -2.73
CA HIS A 214 17.92 -8.83 -2.13
C HIS A 214 17.81 -7.82 -1.00
N ILE A 215 18.21 -8.22 0.21
CA ILE A 215 18.18 -7.39 1.40
C ILE A 215 19.61 -7.22 1.89
N ALA A 216 20.10 -5.98 1.96
CA ALA A 216 21.41 -5.66 2.52
C ALA A 216 21.27 -4.84 3.79
N ILE A 217 21.69 -5.43 4.92
CA ILE A 217 21.74 -4.80 6.24
C ILE A 217 23.16 -4.26 6.44
N ASN A 218 23.31 -2.94 6.34
CA ASN A 218 24.58 -2.24 6.39
C ASN A 218 24.71 -1.42 7.67
N VAL A 219 25.53 -1.90 8.61
CA VAL A 219 25.84 -1.23 9.88
C VAL A 219 27.11 -0.40 9.69
N VAL A 220 26.98 0.92 9.82
CA VAL A 220 28.06 1.89 9.65
C VAL A 220 28.29 2.66 10.95
N HIS A 221 29.45 2.48 11.59
CA HIS A 221 29.75 3.14 12.87
C HIS A 221 30.08 4.64 12.75
N ALA A 222 30.51 5.11 11.57
CA ALA A 222 30.94 6.48 11.34
C ALA A 222 30.72 6.91 9.88
N LEU A 223 29.48 7.25 9.53
CA LEU A 223 29.10 7.77 8.23
C LEU A 223 29.24 9.30 8.20
N LYS A 224 29.89 9.83 7.17
CA LYS A 224 29.93 11.27 6.89
C LYS A 224 28.96 11.57 5.73
N ALA A 225 27.83 12.20 6.04
CA ALA A 225 26.77 12.44 5.05
C ALA A 225 27.20 13.44 3.95
N ALA A 226 27.92 14.50 4.31
CA ALA A 226 28.47 15.48 3.37
C ALA A 226 29.85 16.01 3.84
N PRO A 227 30.67 16.61 2.97
CA PRO A 227 31.98 17.16 3.33
C PRO A 227 31.96 18.13 4.52
N ASP A 228 30.86 18.87 4.68
CA ASP A 228 30.58 19.88 5.70
C ASP A 228 29.70 19.37 6.85
N SER A 229 29.34 18.08 6.90
CA SER A 229 28.66 17.48 8.05
C SER A 229 29.47 17.70 9.33
N PRO A 230 28.86 18.26 10.41
CA PRO A 230 29.58 18.52 11.65
C PRO A 230 29.81 17.27 12.49
N GLU A 231 28.96 16.25 12.34
CA GLU A 231 29.00 15.00 13.11
C GLU A 231 29.08 13.76 12.21
N LEU A 232 29.69 12.69 12.73
CA LEU A 232 29.70 11.36 12.11
C LEU A 232 28.55 10.51 12.66
N LEU A 233 27.72 9.98 11.77
CA LEU A 233 26.54 9.21 12.14
C LEU A 233 26.86 7.73 12.36
N SER A 234 26.17 7.10 13.30
CA SER A 234 26.17 5.64 13.49
C SER A 234 24.82 5.09 13.06
N LEU A 235 24.76 4.51 11.87
CA LEU A 235 23.51 4.11 11.23
C LEU A 235 23.47 2.62 10.94
N VAL A 236 22.29 2.04 11.17
CA VAL A 236 21.87 0.84 10.45
C VAL A 236 21.12 1.33 9.21
N ARG A 237 21.57 0.89 8.04
CA ARG A 237 20.97 1.17 6.73
C ARG A 237 20.50 -0.13 6.13
N VAL A 238 19.22 -0.23 5.79
CA VAL A 238 18.65 -1.43 5.16
C VAL A 238 18.27 -1.11 3.73
N PHE A 239 18.84 -1.84 2.79
CA PHE A 239 18.52 -1.77 1.38
C PHE A 239 17.64 -2.95 0.98
N VAL A 240 16.59 -2.69 0.20
CA VAL A 240 15.76 -3.71 -0.44
C VAL A 240 15.89 -3.51 -1.94
N ASN A 241 16.46 -4.49 -2.66
CA ASN A 241 16.77 -4.41 -4.09
C ASN A 241 17.61 -3.15 -4.45
N ASN A 242 18.64 -2.86 -3.64
CA ASN A 242 19.50 -1.66 -3.69
C ASN A 242 18.80 -0.31 -3.42
N ASN A 243 17.50 -0.29 -3.14
CA ASN A 243 16.80 0.90 -2.70
C ASN A 243 16.92 1.05 -1.17
N LEU A 244 17.44 2.18 -0.69
CA LEU A 244 17.60 2.44 0.75
C LEU A 244 16.22 2.58 1.40
N ASN A 245 15.77 1.53 2.07
CA ASN A 245 14.40 1.35 2.53
C ASN A 245 14.20 1.76 3.99
N ARG A 246 15.26 1.74 4.80
CA ARG A 246 15.22 2.15 6.20
C ARG A 246 16.57 2.61 6.73
N GLU A 247 16.54 3.62 7.59
CA GLU A 247 17.71 4.05 8.36
C GLU A 247 17.36 4.39 9.81
N PHE A 248 18.23 4.02 10.75
CA PHE A 248 18.10 4.44 12.13
C PHE A 248 19.44 4.51 12.85
N ASN A 249 19.51 5.37 13.86
CA ASN A 249 20.70 5.53 14.69
C ASN A 249 20.85 4.40 15.72
N PHE A 250 22.10 4.06 16.06
CA PHE A 250 22.42 3.15 17.16
C PHE A 250 23.53 3.72 18.06
N ALA A 251 23.61 3.23 19.31
CA ALA A 251 24.64 3.63 20.27
C ALA A 251 25.93 2.84 20.07
N LYS A 252 27.08 3.51 20.23
CA LYS A 252 28.41 2.88 20.06
C LYS A 252 28.86 2.18 21.34
N GLU A 253 28.06 1.23 21.82
CA GLU A 253 28.32 0.47 23.05
C GLU A 253 28.59 -1.02 22.78
N ALA A 254 29.29 -1.67 23.71
CA ALA A 254 29.58 -3.09 23.61
C ALA A 254 28.30 -3.91 23.76
N GLY A 255 28.08 -4.87 22.88
CA GLY A 255 26.87 -5.69 22.87
C GLY A 255 25.63 -4.99 22.32
N GLU A 256 25.78 -3.89 21.57
CA GLU A 256 24.65 -3.13 21.00
C GLU A 256 23.68 -4.00 20.18
N PHE A 257 24.20 -5.00 19.45
CA PHE A 257 23.40 -5.88 18.59
C PHE A 257 23.28 -7.33 19.09
N ILE A 258 24.09 -7.71 20.08
CA ILE A 258 24.33 -9.12 20.43
C ILE A 258 24.74 -9.26 21.90
N ASN A 259 24.36 -10.35 22.57
CA ASN A 259 24.80 -10.69 23.93
C ASN A 259 26.16 -11.44 23.91
N ASN A 260 26.83 -11.51 25.07
CA ASN A 260 28.11 -12.23 25.21
C ASN A 260 28.05 -13.71 24.78
N GLY A 261 26.87 -14.35 24.83
CA GLY A 261 26.66 -15.74 24.42
C GLY A 261 26.46 -15.96 22.92
N GLY A 262 26.41 -14.90 22.10
CA GLY A 262 26.04 -14.98 20.69
C GLY A 262 24.52 -15.08 20.48
N HIS A 263 24.07 -15.15 19.22
CA HIS A 263 22.68 -15.38 18.85
C HIS A 263 22.31 -16.87 18.75
N GLY A 264 23.29 -17.75 18.57
CA GLY A 264 23.09 -19.17 18.26
C GLY A 264 23.13 -19.46 16.75
N GLY A 265 23.63 -18.52 15.95
CA GLY A 265 23.67 -18.57 14.49
C GLY A 265 22.46 -17.96 13.80
N ILE A 266 22.40 -18.15 12.48
CA ILE A 266 21.25 -17.78 11.64
C ILE A 266 20.31 -18.98 11.56
N ILE A 267 19.07 -18.81 12.00
CA ILE A 267 18.04 -19.86 11.97
C ILE A 267 17.01 -19.48 10.90
N ILE A 268 16.70 -20.41 9.99
CA ILE A 268 15.82 -20.21 8.84
C ILE A 268 14.74 -21.30 8.83
N GLY A 269 13.46 -20.93 8.69
CA GLY A 269 12.34 -21.87 8.57
C GLY A 269 11.16 -21.55 9.49
N GLN A 270 9.96 -22.00 9.09
CA GLN A 270 8.73 -21.97 9.88
C GLN A 270 7.73 -23.05 9.43
N ASP A 271 6.60 -23.20 10.13
CA ASP A 271 5.61 -24.27 9.88
C ASP A 271 4.66 -24.01 8.69
N GLU A 272 4.54 -22.78 8.21
CA GLU A 272 3.47 -22.33 7.30
C GLU A 272 3.95 -21.39 6.17
N ALA A 273 5.23 -21.42 5.80
CA ALA A 273 5.75 -20.84 4.54
C ALA A 273 7.00 -21.56 4.04
N ASP A 274 7.24 -21.45 2.73
CA ASP A 274 8.43 -21.94 2.05
C ASP A 274 9.42 -20.80 1.81
N ILE A 275 10.72 -21.11 1.91
CA ILE A 275 11.83 -20.16 1.78
C ILE A 275 12.83 -20.73 0.78
N ASP A 276 13.08 -19.99 -0.30
CA ASP A 276 14.17 -20.27 -1.23
C ASP A 276 15.32 -19.28 -0.97
N ILE A 277 16.50 -19.79 -0.62
CA ILE A 277 17.72 -19.00 -0.44
C ILE A 277 18.60 -19.13 -1.68
N TYR A 278 18.88 -18.02 -2.34
CA TYR A 278 19.78 -17.93 -3.50
C TYR A 278 21.21 -17.62 -3.09
N SER A 279 21.40 -16.78 -2.06
CA SER A 279 22.70 -16.58 -1.42
C SER A 279 22.57 -15.88 -0.06
N ILE A 280 23.62 -16.04 0.77
CA ILE A 280 23.83 -15.21 1.96
C ILE A 280 25.29 -14.74 1.93
N ARG A 281 25.53 -13.43 2.08
CA ARG A 281 26.88 -12.86 2.18
C ARG A 281 27.03 -12.06 3.46
N CYS A 282 28.19 -12.14 4.10
CA CYS A 282 28.53 -11.27 5.23
C CYS A 282 29.93 -10.69 5.06
N TYR A 283 30.02 -9.37 5.19
CA TYR A 283 31.24 -8.58 5.22
C TYR A 283 31.44 -8.02 6.63
N ARG A 284 32.63 -8.15 7.19
CA ARG A 284 33.05 -7.54 8.48
C ARG A 284 33.53 -6.10 8.31
N LYS A 285 32.92 -5.40 7.34
CA LYS A 285 33.12 -3.99 7.00
C LYS A 285 31.78 -3.40 6.53
N ALA A 286 31.67 -2.08 6.58
CA ALA A 286 30.59 -1.38 5.88
C ALA A 286 30.91 -1.39 4.38
N LEU A 287 29.88 -1.62 3.57
CA LEU A 287 29.92 -1.38 2.13
C LEU A 287 29.43 0.03 1.80
N SER A 288 29.97 0.59 0.71
CA SER A 288 29.44 1.81 0.11
C SER A 288 28.13 1.52 -0.63
N THR A 289 27.33 2.55 -0.91
CA THR A 289 26.10 2.39 -1.71
C THR A 289 26.40 1.81 -3.10
N SER A 290 27.53 2.14 -3.72
CA SER A 290 27.94 1.58 -5.01
C SER A 290 28.35 0.10 -4.91
N ASP A 291 28.96 -0.32 -3.80
CA ASP A 291 29.29 -1.73 -3.56
C ASP A 291 28.02 -2.56 -3.36
N ILE A 292 27.04 -2.05 -2.61
CA ILE A 292 25.74 -2.71 -2.43
C ILE A 292 24.99 -2.80 -3.76
N GLN A 293 25.04 -1.75 -4.58
CA GLN A 293 24.46 -1.78 -5.93
C GLN A 293 25.12 -2.85 -6.80
N LYS A 294 26.44 -2.97 -6.75
CA LYS A 294 27.19 -4.00 -7.48
C LYS A 294 26.79 -5.40 -7.02
N ASP A 295 26.62 -5.60 -5.71
CA ASP A 295 26.20 -6.89 -5.14
C ASP A 295 24.78 -7.26 -5.55
N TYR A 296 23.86 -6.31 -5.59
CA TYR A 296 22.50 -6.51 -6.11
C TYR A 296 22.50 -6.85 -7.60
N VAL A 297 23.25 -6.12 -8.42
CA VAL A 297 23.37 -6.46 -9.86
C VAL A 297 23.90 -7.87 -10.06
N ALA A 298 24.79 -8.35 -9.19
CA ALA A 298 25.28 -9.72 -9.25
C ALA A 298 24.20 -10.77 -8.94
N THR A 299 23.13 -10.43 -8.20
CA THR A 299 22.02 -11.35 -7.91
C THR A 299 21.00 -11.46 -9.05
N LEU A 300 20.84 -10.42 -9.87
CA LEU A 300 19.91 -10.44 -11.01
C LEU A 300 20.13 -11.64 -11.94
N ARG A 301 19.05 -12.14 -12.53
CA ARG A 301 19.02 -13.45 -13.20
C ARG A 301 19.72 -13.41 -14.54
N THR A 302 19.38 -12.43 -15.38
CA THR A 302 19.85 -12.40 -16.77
C THR A 302 20.80 -11.24 -17.03
N SER A 303 21.71 -11.40 -17.99
CA SER A 303 22.57 -10.29 -18.42
C SER A 303 21.76 -9.09 -18.93
N ALA A 304 20.59 -9.33 -19.54
CA ALA A 304 19.68 -8.29 -20.00
C ALA A 304 19.14 -7.45 -18.83
N GLU A 305 18.67 -8.08 -17.75
CA GLU A 305 18.25 -7.40 -16.52
C GLU A 305 19.39 -6.60 -15.89
N LYS A 306 20.59 -7.19 -15.82
CA LYS A 306 21.79 -6.53 -15.28
C LYS A 306 22.15 -5.27 -16.05
N ILE A 307 22.15 -5.34 -17.39
CA ILE A 307 22.43 -4.21 -18.27
C ILE A 307 21.33 -3.15 -18.15
N ALA A 308 20.06 -3.55 -18.15
CA ALA A 308 18.93 -2.63 -17.99
C ALA A 308 19.01 -1.86 -16.66
N TYR A 309 19.29 -2.57 -15.56
CA TYR A 309 19.45 -1.97 -14.24
C TYR A 309 20.62 -0.97 -14.19
N ARG A 310 21.77 -1.36 -14.74
CA ARG A 310 22.95 -0.49 -14.85
C ARG A 310 22.61 0.77 -15.67
N ASN A 311 21.96 0.60 -16.81
CA ASN A 311 21.59 1.70 -17.71
C ASN A 311 20.60 2.67 -17.07
N LYS A 312 19.63 2.17 -16.30
CA LYS A 312 18.69 2.99 -15.52
C LYS A 312 19.44 3.87 -14.52
N ASN A 313 20.44 3.32 -13.83
CA ASN A 313 21.22 4.05 -12.82
C ASN A 313 22.46 4.78 -13.38
N ALA A 314 22.67 4.79 -14.70
CA ALA A 314 23.84 5.40 -15.34
C ALA A 314 23.73 6.94 -15.44
N ILE A 315 23.56 7.59 -14.28
CA ILE A 315 23.49 9.05 -14.11
C ILE A 315 24.51 9.56 -13.08
N MET A 316 25.32 8.67 -12.52
CA MET A 316 26.36 9.00 -11.54
C MET A 316 27.68 9.34 -12.22
N GLN A 317 28.37 10.38 -11.74
CA GLN A 317 29.75 10.72 -12.09
C GLN A 317 30.50 11.17 -10.82
N ASP A 318 31.71 10.64 -10.62
CA ASP A 318 32.55 10.96 -9.44
C ASP A 318 31.83 10.75 -8.09
N GLY A 319 30.93 9.77 -8.03
CA GLY A 319 30.16 9.41 -6.83
C GLY A 319 28.93 10.27 -6.56
N LEU A 320 28.57 11.20 -7.45
CA LEU A 320 27.40 12.08 -7.33
C LEU A 320 26.50 11.99 -8.57
N ILE A 321 25.23 12.39 -8.45
CA ILE A 321 24.34 12.50 -9.61
C ILE A 321 24.78 13.66 -10.50
N ASN A 322 25.00 13.36 -11.78
CA ASN A 322 25.41 14.33 -12.78
C ASN A 322 24.20 14.85 -13.57
N TYR A 323 24.08 16.17 -13.66
CA TYR A 323 22.98 16.82 -14.38
C TYR A 323 22.92 16.47 -15.87
N LEU A 324 24.05 16.46 -16.59
CA LEU A 324 24.05 16.21 -18.04
C LEU A 324 23.66 14.76 -18.37
N LEU A 325 24.07 13.80 -17.54
CA LEU A 325 23.65 12.40 -17.69
C LEU A 325 22.18 12.22 -17.31
N ALA A 326 21.73 12.86 -16.23
CA ALA A 326 20.33 12.83 -15.80
C ALA A 326 19.39 13.41 -16.86
N LYS A 327 19.73 14.57 -17.43
CA LYS A 327 18.96 15.27 -18.49
C LYS A 327 18.75 14.44 -19.75
N GLN A 328 19.59 13.44 -20.02
CA GLN A 328 19.45 12.55 -21.17
C GLN A 328 18.43 11.43 -20.97
N LYS A 329 18.06 11.14 -19.72
CA LYS A 329 17.25 9.95 -19.36
C LYS A 329 15.99 10.28 -18.58
N TYR A 330 15.98 11.41 -17.89
CA TYR A 330 14.92 11.82 -16.98
C TYR A 330 14.55 13.28 -17.21
N ASN A 331 13.32 13.61 -16.81
CA ASN A 331 12.88 14.98 -16.64
C ASN A 331 13.75 15.63 -15.56
N THR A 332 14.29 16.80 -15.86
CA THR A 332 15.13 17.55 -14.92
C THR A 332 14.63 18.96 -14.76
N MET A 333 14.70 19.47 -13.53
CA MET A 333 14.43 20.86 -13.24
C MET A 333 15.62 21.47 -12.48
N VAL A 334 16.10 22.61 -12.95
CA VAL A 334 17.18 23.37 -12.31
C VAL A 334 16.63 24.68 -11.79
N TRP A 335 16.74 24.89 -10.48
CA TRP A 335 16.54 26.21 -9.88
C TRP A 335 17.85 26.98 -9.90
N HIS A 336 17.88 28.07 -10.67
CA HIS A 336 19.01 28.99 -10.73
C HIS A 336 18.79 30.13 -9.75
N GLY A 337 19.12 29.86 -8.49
CA GLY A 337 18.92 30.75 -7.36
C GLY A 337 19.29 30.08 -6.05
N THR A 338 18.93 30.72 -4.93
CA THR A 338 19.11 30.13 -3.60
C THR A 338 17.86 29.35 -3.21
N GLU A 339 18.02 28.11 -2.75
CA GLU A 339 16.90 27.29 -2.24
C GLU A 339 16.36 27.89 -0.94
N VAL A 340 15.04 27.99 -0.80
CA VAL A 340 14.42 28.32 0.50
C VAL A 340 14.37 27.09 1.39
N TYR A 341 14.70 27.28 2.66
CA TYR A 341 14.74 26.21 3.65
C TYR A 341 14.62 26.79 5.07
N ARG A 342 14.62 25.95 6.11
CA ARG A 342 14.30 26.37 7.48
C ARG A 342 15.14 27.55 7.99
N MET A 343 16.43 27.57 7.66
CA MET A 343 17.35 28.63 8.12
C MET A 343 17.43 29.82 7.15
N SER A 344 16.79 29.73 5.99
CA SER A 344 16.69 30.81 4.99
C SER A 344 15.26 30.87 4.46
N SER A 345 14.37 31.41 5.29
CA SER A 345 12.91 31.40 5.08
C SER A 345 12.38 32.54 4.21
N GLY A 346 13.20 33.55 3.91
CA GLY A 346 12.82 34.68 3.09
C GLY A 346 12.55 34.26 1.64
N LYS A 347 11.51 34.85 1.03
CA LYS A 347 11.23 34.72 -0.41
C LYS A 347 12.50 35.00 -1.22
N GLN A 348 12.85 34.09 -2.11
CA GLN A 348 14.00 34.19 -3.02
C GLN A 348 13.53 34.54 -4.42
N TYR A 349 14.45 34.99 -5.25
CA TYR A 349 14.23 35.31 -6.66
C TYR A 349 15.31 34.64 -7.51
N GLY A 350 14.94 34.20 -8.71
CA GLY A 350 15.80 33.44 -9.60
C GLY A 350 15.07 33.08 -10.88
N TRP A 351 15.45 31.96 -11.49
CA TRP A 351 14.80 31.45 -12.69
C TRP A 351 14.82 29.92 -12.75
N LEU A 352 13.93 29.33 -13.56
CA LEU A 352 13.82 27.89 -13.72
C LEU A 352 14.27 27.44 -15.09
N GLU A 353 15.07 26.37 -15.16
CA GLU A 353 15.32 25.59 -16.36
C GLU A 353 14.57 24.26 -16.24
N ILE A 354 13.72 23.94 -17.21
CA ILE A 354 12.92 22.71 -17.23
C ILE A 354 13.26 21.93 -18.49
N THR A 355 13.57 20.65 -18.33
CA THR A 355 13.74 19.71 -19.44
C THR A 355 12.80 18.53 -19.24
N ARG A 356 11.92 18.32 -20.21
CA ARG A 356 11.03 17.16 -20.31
C ARG A 356 11.46 16.28 -21.48
N LEU A 357 11.22 14.99 -21.34
CA LEU A 357 11.51 13.99 -22.37
C LEU A 357 10.22 13.40 -22.93
N ASN A 358 10.23 13.16 -24.24
CA ASN A 358 9.26 12.32 -24.91
C ASN A 358 9.46 10.86 -24.51
N ALA A 359 8.46 10.01 -24.79
CA ALA A 359 8.52 8.58 -24.51
C ALA A 359 9.70 7.85 -25.20
N ASP A 360 10.23 8.40 -26.30
CA ASP A 360 11.40 7.87 -27.00
C ASP A 360 12.76 8.35 -26.44
N GLY A 361 12.74 9.18 -25.38
CA GLY A 361 13.92 9.76 -24.74
C GLY A 361 14.45 11.03 -25.41
N SER A 362 13.84 11.52 -26.49
CA SER A 362 14.18 12.82 -27.07
C SER A 362 13.64 13.98 -26.21
N ILE A 363 14.24 15.16 -26.30
CA ILE A 363 13.76 16.35 -25.57
C ILE A 363 12.42 16.79 -26.15
N ASP A 364 11.43 16.94 -25.28
CA ASP A 364 10.14 17.57 -25.59
C ASP A 364 10.32 19.09 -25.60
N LEU A 365 10.55 19.67 -26.77
CA LEU A 365 10.85 21.10 -26.92
C LEU A 365 9.62 22.00 -26.66
N ASP A 366 8.40 21.49 -26.85
CA ASP A 366 7.18 22.26 -26.63
C ASP A 366 6.92 22.52 -25.15
N HIS A 367 7.37 21.61 -24.28
CA HIS A 367 7.15 21.67 -22.83
C HIS A 367 8.43 21.86 -22.01
N SER A 368 9.60 21.77 -22.64
CA SER A 368 10.87 22.22 -22.05
C SER A 368 11.05 23.72 -22.19
N GLY A 369 11.99 24.30 -21.45
CA GLY A 369 12.33 25.71 -21.62
C GLY A 369 12.79 26.37 -20.32
N LYS A 370 12.67 27.69 -20.29
CA LYS A 370 13.15 28.52 -19.17
C LYS A 370 12.11 29.54 -18.76
N ILE A 371 11.99 29.78 -17.46
CA ILE A 371 11.05 30.76 -16.89
C ILE A 371 11.86 31.85 -16.20
N CYS A 372 11.75 33.08 -16.71
CA CYS A 372 12.42 34.29 -16.21
C CYS A 372 13.96 34.28 -16.26
N GLU A 373 14.59 33.58 -17.22
CA GLU A 373 16.06 33.51 -17.31
C GLU A 373 16.70 34.91 -17.42
N ALA A 374 16.12 35.79 -18.24
CA ALA A 374 16.72 37.08 -18.56
C ALA A 374 16.74 38.03 -17.35
N THR A 375 15.67 38.04 -16.56
CA THR A 375 15.49 39.00 -15.46
C THR A 375 15.76 38.41 -14.09
N LYS A 376 15.77 37.07 -13.94
CA LYS A 376 15.87 36.36 -12.66
C LYS A 376 14.80 36.79 -11.64
N SER A 377 13.61 37.15 -12.13
CA SER A 377 12.53 37.73 -11.33
C SER A 377 11.51 36.71 -10.81
N LEU A 378 11.68 35.41 -11.07
CA LEU A 378 10.71 34.39 -10.66
C LEU A 378 10.72 34.25 -9.13
N PRO A 379 9.59 34.50 -8.43
CA PRO A 379 9.54 34.35 -6.98
C PRO A 379 9.56 32.87 -6.57
N CYS A 380 10.38 32.53 -5.58
CA CYS A 380 10.42 31.21 -4.95
C CYS A 380 10.21 31.33 -3.43
N LYS A 381 9.28 30.53 -2.88
CA LYS A 381 8.98 30.48 -1.43
C LYS A 381 8.68 29.06 -0.96
N GLY A 382 8.72 28.86 0.37
CA GLY A 382 8.42 27.55 0.97
C GLY A 382 6.93 27.21 0.89
N GLN A 383 6.61 25.98 0.50
CA GLN A 383 5.24 25.47 0.39
C GLN A 383 4.88 24.55 1.58
N GLY A 384 3.62 24.65 2.04
CA GLY A 384 3.02 23.78 3.04
C GLY A 384 3.37 24.14 4.49
N SER A 385 2.38 24.19 5.39
CA SER A 385 2.60 24.46 6.82
C SER A 385 3.44 23.36 7.47
N THR A 386 3.12 22.10 7.19
CA THR A 386 3.82 20.93 7.74
C THR A 386 5.21 20.73 7.13
N ALA A 387 5.35 20.85 5.81
CA ALA A 387 6.64 20.70 5.13
C ALA A 387 7.65 21.76 5.58
N LYS A 388 7.21 22.98 5.92
CA LYS A 388 8.06 24.04 6.47
C LYS A 388 8.64 23.74 7.87
N THR A 389 8.16 22.70 8.55
CA THR A 389 8.74 22.26 9.83
C THR A 389 10.02 21.44 9.66
N TYR A 390 10.35 20.99 8.45
CA TYR A 390 11.56 20.23 8.15
C TYR A 390 12.73 21.15 7.77
N TYR A 391 13.94 20.60 7.76
CA TYR A 391 15.15 21.37 7.47
C TYR A 391 15.11 21.95 6.06
N TRP A 392 14.75 21.11 5.08
CA TRP A 392 14.52 21.48 3.69
C TRP A 392 13.02 21.58 3.40
N TRP A 393 12.63 22.41 2.45
CA TRP A 393 11.22 22.73 2.15
C TRP A 393 10.85 22.38 0.71
N ASN A 394 9.55 22.12 0.50
CA ASN A 394 8.97 22.14 -0.84
C ASN A 394 9.06 23.57 -1.41
N GLN A 395 9.30 23.68 -2.71
CA GLN A 395 9.46 24.98 -3.38
C GLN A 395 8.17 25.33 -4.11
N GLN A 396 7.69 26.57 -3.97
CA GLN A 396 6.59 27.12 -4.76
C GLN A 396 7.11 28.28 -5.61
N TYR A 397 6.75 28.24 -6.89
CA TYR A 397 7.07 29.25 -7.90
C TYR A 397 5.79 29.97 -8.33
N ASP A 398 5.67 31.24 -7.95
CA ASP A 398 4.49 32.06 -8.25
C ASP A 398 4.71 32.84 -9.56
N ILE A 399 4.49 32.17 -10.71
CA ILE A 399 4.64 32.76 -12.05
C ILE A 399 3.68 33.97 -12.22
N LYS A 400 2.51 33.92 -11.60
CA LYS A 400 1.57 35.06 -11.56
C LYS A 400 2.08 36.30 -10.81
N ASP A 401 3.10 36.15 -9.96
CA ASP A 401 3.62 37.22 -9.09
C ASP A 401 4.98 37.75 -9.61
N ILE A 402 5.32 37.47 -10.87
CA ILE A 402 6.47 38.09 -11.54
C ILE A 402 6.28 39.61 -11.57
N ASP A 403 7.33 40.35 -11.23
CA ASP A 403 7.33 41.82 -11.26
C ASP A 403 6.96 42.33 -12.67
N PRO A 404 5.89 43.12 -12.84
CA PRO A 404 5.51 43.70 -14.12
C PRO A 404 6.62 44.54 -14.78
N GLU A 405 7.54 45.10 -13.99
CA GLU A 405 8.69 45.89 -14.47
C GLU A 405 9.87 45.01 -14.94
N ALA A 406 9.87 43.71 -14.65
CA ALA A 406 10.85 42.77 -15.16
C ALA A 406 10.51 42.40 -16.61
N THR A 407 10.89 43.26 -17.56
CA THR A 407 10.52 43.12 -18.97
C THR A 407 11.64 42.55 -19.86
N ILE A 408 11.24 41.94 -20.98
CA ILE A 408 12.11 41.45 -22.05
C ILE A 408 11.57 41.91 -23.41
N GLU A 409 12.44 41.95 -24.42
CA GLU A 409 12.04 42.15 -25.81
C GLU A 409 11.81 40.81 -26.52
N ILE A 410 10.64 40.64 -27.14
CA ILE A 410 10.30 39.46 -27.95
C ILE A 410 9.91 39.88 -29.37
N PRO A 411 10.02 38.99 -30.39
CA PRO A 411 9.51 39.29 -31.73
C PRO A 411 8.02 39.65 -31.72
N ALA A 412 7.63 40.69 -32.46
CA ALA A 412 6.23 41.10 -32.60
C ALA A 412 5.56 40.50 -33.85
N ASP A 413 4.25 40.25 -33.77
CA ASP A 413 3.45 39.81 -34.92
C ASP A 413 3.42 40.90 -36.00
N GLY A 414 4.14 40.67 -37.11
CA GLY A 414 4.27 41.64 -38.21
C GLY A 414 5.67 42.27 -38.37
N GLY A 415 6.65 41.86 -37.55
CA GLY A 415 8.05 42.29 -37.64
C GLY A 415 8.41 43.41 -36.64
N GLY A 416 9.63 43.35 -36.10
CA GLY A 416 10.09 44.21 -35.00
C GLY A 416 10.10 43.47 -33.65
N THR A 417 10.34 44.20 -32.56
CA THR A 417 10.28 43.68 -31.19
C THR A 417 9.15 44.37 -30.40
N GLN A 418 8.61 43.67 -29.41
CA GLN A 418 7.69 44.20 -28.41
C GLN A 418 8.22 43.90 -27.01
N GLU A 419 8.01 44.85 -26.10
CA GLU A 419 8.35 44.69 -24.68
C GLU A 419 7.21 44.00 -23.94
N VAL A 420 7.51 42.92 -23.24
CA VAL A 420 6.57 42.14 -22.43
C VAL A 420 7.19 41.83 -21.08
N THR A 421 6.39 41.58 -20.05
CA THR A 421 6.90 41.03 -18.79
C THR A 421 7.53 39.65 -19.04
N ASP A 422 8.66 39.37 -18.41
CA ASP A 422 9.36 38.09 -18.53
C ASP A 422 8.47 36.92 -18.08
N GLY A 423 8.74 35.73 -18.60
CA GLY A 423 7.89 34.56 -18.44
C GLY A 423 8.55 33.31 -18.99
N TRP A 424 7.73 32.37 -19.46
CA TRP A 424 8.21 31.13 -20.04
C TRP A 424 8.60 31.30 -21.51
N ILE A 425 9.82 30.90 -21.84
CA ILE A 425 10.30 30.69 -23.21
C ILE A 425 10.52 29.19 -23.39
N ASP A 426 9.88 28.59 -24.39
CA ASP A 426 9.95 27.15 -24.62
C ASP A 426 11.29 26.69 -25.22
N GLY A 427 11.44 25.38 -25.44
CA GLY A 427 12.64 24.77 -26.04
C GLY A 427 12.90 25.20 -27.49
N HIS A 428 11.90 25.77 -28.18
CA HIS A 428 12.05 26.37 -29.50
C HIS A 428 12.53 27.84 -29.46
N GLY A 429 12.59 28.45 -28.27
CA GLY A 429 12.87 29.87 -28.11
C GLY A 429 11.64 30.76 -28.30
N THR A 430 10.43 30.19 -28.25
CA THR A 430 9.18 30.93 -28.39
C THR A 430 8.67 31.38 -27.04
N TYR A 431 8.30 32.66 -26.92
CA TYR A 431 7.69 33.19 -25.69
C TYR A 431 6.25 32.70 -25.54
N ARG A 432 5.94 32.12 -24.37
CA ARG A 432 4.64 31.50 -24.04
C ARG A 432 3.85 32.25 -22.96
N GLY A 433 4.44 33.27 -22.33
CA GLY A 433 3.77 34.12 -21.35
C GLY A 433 4.08 33.78 -19.89
N GLN A 434 3.34 34.39 -18.96
CA GLN A 434 3.45 34.19 -17.52
C GLN A 434 2.66 32.96 -17.04
N GLU A 435 2.85 31.86 -17.73
CA GLU A 435 2.24 30.56 -17.45
C GLU A 435 3.11 29.45 -18.02
N TYR A 436 2.99 28.25 -17.44
CA TYR A 436 3.71 27.06 -17.89
C TYR A 436 2.72 25.92 -18.10
N VAL A 437 3.04 24.94 -18.94
CA VAL A 437 2.21 23.74 -19.13
C VAL A 437 3.09 22.52 -19.20
N LEU A 438 2.66 21.47 -18.50
CA LEU A 438 3.37 20.19 -18.48
C LEU A 438 3.11 19.38 -19.74
N SER A 439 1.90 19.37 -20.30
CA SER A 439 1.58 18.63 -21.52
C SER A 439 0.43 19.24 -22.31
N ASP A 440 0.27 18.86 -23.58
CA ASP A 440 -0.82 19.33 -24.43
C ASP A 440 -2.22 19.03 -23.88
N SER A 441 -2.37 18.00 -23.05
CA SER A 441 -3.64 17.63 -22.39
C SER A 441 -3.81 18.30 -21.03
N ALA A 442 -2.75 18.81 -20.42
CA ALA A 442 -2.78 19.45 -19.11
C ALA A 442 -3.31 20.89 -19.17
N PRO A 443 -3.95 21.37 -18.08
CA PRO A 443 -4.16 22.79 -17.90
C PRO A 443 -2.82 23.53 -17.76
N LYS A 444 -2.83 24.81 -18.14
CA LYS A 444 -1.74 25.72 -17.84
C LYS A 444 -1.66 25.96 -16.33
N MET A 445 -0.50 26.36 -15.83
CA MET A 445 -0.29 26.72 -14.44
C MET A 445 0.41 28.05 -14.29
N LYS A 446 -0.01 28.81 -13.27
CA LYS A 446 0.58 30.10 -12.86
C LYS A 446 1.11 30.07 -11.43
N LYS A 447 0.70 29.07 -10.64
CA LYS A 447 1.26 28.71 -9.35
C LYS A 447 1.78 27.28 -9.47
N ALA A 448 3.10 27.12 -9.45
CA ALA A 448 3.75 25.82 -9.58
C ALA A 448 4.38 25.39 -8.25
N VAL A 449 4.35 24.10 -7.95
CA VAL A 449 4.92 23.52 -6.73
C VAL A 449 5.83 22.35 -7.11
N LEU A 450 6.99 22.30 -6.47
CA LEU A 450 7.86 21.13 -6.43
C LEU A 450 7.75 20.48 -5.05
N LYS A 451 7.23 19.25 -5.02
CA LYS A 451 7.12 18.44 -3.82
C LYS A 451 8.29 17.45 -3.77
N ILE A 452 9.19 17.62 -2.80
CA ILE A 452 10.41 16.78 -2.62
C ILE A 452 10.20 15.73 -1.50
N ASN A 453 8.97 15.63 -0.98
CA ASN A 453 8.52 14.73 0.09
C ASN A 453 9.25 14.88 1.44
N TYR A 454 8.57 15.61 2.34
CA TYR A 454 8.85 15.67 3.77
C TYR A 454 7.58 15.22 4.49
N ALA A 455 7.69 14.42 5.55
CA ALA A 455 6.55 13.89 6.31
C ALA A 455 5.75 12.70 5.71
N SER A 456 5.99 12.30 4.47
CA SER A 456 5.24 11.24 3.77
C SER A 456 6.00 10.83 2.49
N SER A 457 6.38 9.55 2.35
CA SER A 457 7.56 9.15 1.57
C SER A 457 7.38 8.86 0.08
N MET A 458 6.16 8.80 -0.46
CA MET A 458 5.94 8.26 -1.81
C MET A 458 5.56 9.35 -2.81
N GLN A 459 6.42 9.60 -3.80
CA GLN A 459 6.13 10.57 -4.88
C GLN A 459 4.86 10.19 -5.66
N SER A 460 4.58 8.89 -5.76
CA SER A 460 3.40 8.34 -6.41
C SER A 460 2.09 8.68 -5.71
N HIS A 461 2.08 8.99 -4.42
CA HIS A 461 0.84 9.19 -3.67
C HIS A 461 0.07 10.41 -4.13
N LYS A 462 0.72 11.57 -4.13
CA LYS A 462 0.09 12.81 -4.56
C LYS A 462 -0.18 12.80 -6.05
N GLU A 463 0.86 12.60 -6.86
CA GLU A 463 0.75 12.62 -8.32
C GLU A 463 -0.23 11.55 -8.82
N GLY A 464 -0.03 10.30 -8.41
CA GLY A 464 -0.89 9.19 -8.80
C GLY A 464 -2.30 9.29 -8.27
N GLY A 465 -2.45 9.67 -7.00
CA GLY A 465 -3.74 9.83 -6.35
C GLY A 465 -4.58 10.91 -7.02
N THR A 466 -4.01 12.09 -7.25
CA THR A 466 -4.72 13.23 -7.88
C THR A 466 -4.94 13.01 -9.38
N GLY A 467 -4.00 12.34 -10.05
CA GLY A 467 -4.13 11.86 -11.42
C GLY A 467 -5.36 10.96 -11.58
N LEU A 468 -5.39 9.87 -10.80
CA LEU A 468 -6.45 8.86 -10.87
C LEU A 468 -7.79 9.41 -10.37
N TYR A 469 -7.79 10.21 -9.30
CA TYR A 469 -9.00 10.85 -8.78
C TYR A 469 -9.68 11.68 -9.87
N ASN A 470 -8.94 12.55 -10.57
CA ASN A 470 -9.52 13.41 -11.61
C ASN A 470 -10.19 12.61 -12.73
N ASP A 471 -9.51 11.57 -13.21
CA ASP A 471 -9.95 10.79 -14.36
C ASP A 471 -11.17 9.92 -14.01
N LEU A 472 -11.14 9.28 -12.84
CA LEU A 472 -12.29 8.53 -12.32
C LEU A 472 -13.46 9.42 -11.94
N HIS A 473 -13.21 10.57 -11.30
CA HIS A 473 -14.27 11.54 -10.97
C HIS A 473 -14.97 11.98 -12.25
N THR A 474 -14.22 12.33 -13.29
CA THR A 474 -14.80 12.72 -14.58
C THR A 474 -15.59 11.57 -15.23
N ALA A 475 -15.11 10.33 -15.14
CA ALA A 475 -15.76 9.17 -15.73
C ALA A 475 -17.03 8.73 -14.98
N ILE A 476 -17.08 8.89 -13.65
CA ILE A 476 -18.14 8.35 -12.78
C ILE A 476 -19.12 9.44 -12.35
N VAL A 477 -18.61 10.59 -11.88
CA VAL A 477 -19.40 11.72 -11.37
C VAL A 477 -19.80 12.68 -12.49
N GLY A 478 -19.00 12.73 -13.56
CA GLY A 478 -19.20 13.63 -14.70
C GLY A 478 -18.57 15.02 -14.50
N LYS A 479 -18.57 15.81 -15.57
CA LYS A 479 -17.97 17.16 -15.59
C LYS A 479 -18.85 18.17 -14.86
N ASN A 480 -18.22 19.00 -14.02
CA ASN A 480 -18.87 20.16 -13.40
C ASN A 480 -18.87 21.38 -14.35
N THR A 481 -19.49 22.49 -13.93
CA THR A 481 -19.68 23.66 -14.81
C THR A 481 -18.35 24.31 -15.20
N MET A 482 -17.36 24.27 -14.32
CA MET A 482 -16.00 24.74 -14.58
C MET A 482 -15.31 23.91 -15.67
N GLN A 483 -15.41 22.59 -15.59
CA GLN A 483 -14.83 21.66 -16.57
C GLN A 483 -15.57 21.69 -17.93
N LEU A 484 -16.85 22.06 -17.94
CA LEU A 484 -17.60 22.29 -19.17
C LEU A 484 -17.16 23.59 -19.87
N ALA A 485 -16.91 24.65 -19.09
CA ALA A 485 -16.42 25.93 -19.62
C ALA A 485 -14.95 25.86 -20.06
N SER A 486 -14.12 25.10 -19.32
CA SER A 486 -12.69 24.91 -19.57
C SER A 486 -12.39 23.41 -19.67
N PRO A 487 -12.37 22.81 -20.87
CA PRO A 487 -12.29 21.34 -21.03
C PRO A 487 -11.04 20.67 -20.45
N LYS A 488 -9.97 21.42 -20.22
CA LYS A 488 -8.72 20.97 -19.59
C LYS A 488 -8.70 21.14 -18.07
N ALA A 489 -9.72 21.80 -17.50
CA ALA A 489 -9.82 21.99 -16.07
C ALA A 489 -10.01 20.64 -15.36
N ARG A 490 -9.46 20.58 -14.16
CA ARG A 490 -9.39 19.40 -13.31
C ARG A 490 -10.11 19.67 -12.01
N VAL A 491 -10.47 18.59 -11.33
CA VAL A 491 -10.91 18.62 -9.92
C VAL A 491 -9.75 18.37 -8.95
N CYS A 492 -8.53 18.23 -9.48
CA CYS A 492 -7.31 18.03 -8.72
C CYS A 492 -6.12 18.75 -9.34
N VAL A 493 -5.03 18.85 -8.57
CA VAL A 493 -3.73 19.25 -9.12
C VAL A 493 -3.24 18.25 -10.19
N TYR A 494 -2.23 18.68 -10.95
CA TYR A 494 -1.55 17.84 -11.94
C TYR A 494 -0.05 18.04 -11.80
N GLU A 495 0.67 16.94 -11.64
CA GLU A 495 2.11 16.91 -11.44
C GLU A 495 2.74 15.82 -12.30
N GLU A 496 4.05 15.89 -12.50
CA GLU A 496 4.87 14.87 -13.14
C GLU A 496 6.21 14.71 -12.39
N PRO A 497 6.93 13.58 -12.56
CA PRO A 497 8.17 13.33 -11.82
C PRO A 497 9.37 14.08 -12.42
N PHE A 498 10.23 14.62 -11.56
CA PHE A 498 11.46 15.33 -11.93
C PHE A 498 12.63 15.01 -11.00
N LEU A 499 13.83 14.97 -11.56
CA LEU A 499 15.08 15.10 -10.80
C LEU A 499 15.41 16.59 -10.62
N PHE A 500 15.49 17.04 -9.36
CA PHE A 500 15.68 18.43 -9.01
C PHE A 500 17.13 18.78 -8.74
N PHE A 501 17.57 19.89 -9.33
CA PHE A 501 18.91 20.45 -9.21
C PHE A 501 18.83 21.92 -8.81
N VAL A 502 19.90 22.41 -8.16
CA VAL A 502 20.10 23.83 -7.87
C VAL A 502 21.43 24.27 -8.47
N GLN A 503 21.46 25.48 -9.02
CA GLN A 503 22.68 26.16 -9.43
C GLN A 503 22.69 27.57 -8.85
N GLY A 504 23.44 27.77 -7.78
CA GLY A 504 23.70 29.11 -7.23
C GLY A 504 24.75 29.88 -8.03
N ASP A 505 24.92 31.17 -7.72
CA ASP A 505 25.86 32.05 -8.45
C ASP A 505 27.33 31.59 -8.37
N ASN A 506 27.68 30.79 -7.36
CA ASN A 506 29.04 30.26 -7.16
C ASN A 506 29.22 28.83 -7.70
N ASP A 507 28.14 28.19 -8.17
CA ASP A 507 28.20 26.80 -8.62
C ASP A 507 28.62 26.74 -10.10
N SER A 508 29.68 25.98 -10.38
CA SER A 508 30.16 25.78 -11.75
C SER A 508 29.24 24.90 -12.60
N ALA A 509 28.34 24.14 -11.96
CA ALA A 509 27.37 23.26 -12.61
C ALA A 509 26.17 23.00 -11.67
N PRO A 510 24.99 22.61 -12.21
CA PRO A 510 23.86 22.21 -11.39
C PRO A 510 24.18 21.02 -10.47
N VAL A 511 23.77 21.14 -9.21
CA VAL A 511 23.98 20.12 -8.16
C VAL A 511 22.65 19.45 -7.85
N PHE A 512 22.63 18.12 -7.82
CA PHE A 512 21.42 17.37 -7.47
C PHE A 512 20.99 17.67 -6.04
N ARG A 513 19.68 17.85 -5.83
CA ARG A 513 19.09 18.16 -4.53
C ARG A 513 17.97 17.21 -4.14
N GLY A 514 17.49 16.35 -5.03
CA GLY A 514 16.49 15.34 -4.69
C GLY A 514 15.57 15.01 -5.84
N LEU A 515 14.75 13.99 -5.65
CA LEU A 515 13.63 13.67 -6.51
C LEU A 515 12.36 14.37 -6.01
N GLY A 516 11.45 14.69 -6.92
CA GLY A 516 10.17 15.30 -6.56
C GLY A 516 9.16 15.29 -7.69
N THR A 517 7.92 15.61 -7.37
CA THR A 517 6.86 15.87 -8.35
C THR A 517 6.71 17.37 -8.55
N PHE A 518 6.57 17.80 -9.80
CA PHE A 518 6.43 19.21 -10.16
C PHE A 518 5.15 19.42 -10.96
N GLY A 519 4.40 20.45 -10.59
CA GLY A 519 3.17 20.79 -11.30
C GLY A 519 2.35 21.87 -10.62
N SER A 520 1.04 21.86 -10.87
CA SER A 520 0.17 22.92 -10.40
C SER A 520 0.00 22.88 -8.89
N GLY A 521 0.09 24.05 -8.26
CA GLY A 521 -0.18 24.19 -6.84
C GLY A 521 -1.67 24.18 -6.55
N LYS A 522 -2.00 23.94 -5.27
CA LYS A 522 -3.34 24.12 -4.71
C LYS A 522 -4.01 25.40 -5.20
N MET A 523 -5.21 25.27 -5.77
CA MET A 523 -6.00 26.36 -6.35
C MET A 523 -5.25 27.24 -7.34
N ASP A 524 -4.41 26.62 -8.16
CA ASP A 524 -3.97 27.22 -9.40
C ASP A 524 -5.18 27.48 -10.32
N GLU A 525 -5.39 28.74 -10.69
CA GLU A 525 -6.64 29.18 -11.32
C GLU A 525 -6.93 28.46 -12.64
N PRO A 526 -5.98 28.36 -13.59
CA PRO A 526 -6.26 27.67 -14.84
C PRO A 526 -6.43 26.16 -14.66
N THR A 527 -5.80 25.54 -13.64
CA THR A 527 -6.03 24.13 -13.31
C THR A 527 -7.49 23.83 -12.96
N TRP A 528 -8.15 24.68 -12.16
CA TRP A 528 -9.59 24.55 -11.86
C TRP A 528 -10.50 25.22 -12.88
N GLY A 529 -9.96 25.82 -13.95
CA GLY A 529 -10.73 26.60 -14.92
C GLY A 529 -11.34 27.88 -14.35
N PHE A 530 -10.80 28.38 -13.22
CA PHE A 530 -11.33 29.51 -12.50
C PHE A 530 -11.06 30.84 -13.21
N ASP A 531 -12.14 31.56 -13.49
CA ASP A 531 -12.14 32.94 -13.97
C ASP A 531 -13.04 33.78 -13.04
N LYS A 532 -12.44 34.75 -12.35
CA LYS A 532 -13.12 35.62 -11.39
C LYS A 532 -14.27 36.43 -12.01
N SER A 533 -14.21 36.74 -13.30
CA SER A 533 -15.22 37.56 -13.98
C SER A 533 -16.55 36.81 -14.19
N THR A 534 -16.47 35.49 -14.40
CA THR A 534 -17.60 34.62 -14.72
C THR A 534 -18.03 33.74 -13.54
N HIS A 535 -17.13 33.38 -12.62
CA HIS A 535 -17.39 32.44 -11.54
C HIS A 535 -17.53 33.12 -10.18
N LYS A 536 -18.46 34.08 -10.07
CA LYS A 536 -18.62 34.93 -8.87
C LYS A 536 -19.03 34.16 -7.61
N ASP A 537 -19.78 33.08 -7.77
CA ASP A 537 -20.29 32.26 -6.65
C ASP A 537 -19.36 31.08 -6.32
N PHE A 538 -18.28 30.89 -7.09
CA PHE A 538 -17.32 29.82 -6.83
C PHE A 538 -16.60 30.06 -5.50
N MET A 539 -16.36 28.98 -4.77
CA MET A 539 -15.40 28.95 -3.68
C MET A 539 -14.81 27.56 -3.46
N MET A 540 -13.63 27.51 -2.88
CA MET A 540 -13.02 26.31 -2.32
C MET A 540 -12.74 26.55 -0.84
N LEU A 541 -13.27 25.65 -0.01
CA LEU A 541 -13.00 25.58 1.42
C LEU A 541 -12.22 24.31 1.74
N GLU A 542 -11.30 24.38 2.69
CA GLU A 542 -10.54 23.23 3.20
C GLU A 542 -10.69 23.15 4.72
N GLY A 543 -10.70 21.95 5.29
CA GLY A 543 -10.53 21.79 6.73
C GLY A 543 -9.10 22.11 7.19
N SER A 544 -8.95 23.07 8.11
CA SER A 544 -7.63 23.55 8.55
C SER A 544 -6.80 22.53 9.32
N ASP A 545 -7.47 21.73 10.15
CA ASP A 545 -6.81 20.70 10.92
C ASP A 545 -7.80 19.59 11.29
N ASN A 546 -7.26 18.48 11.77
CA ASN A 546 -8.07 17.33 12.16
C ASN A 546 -8.82 17.57 13.47
N ASN A 547 -10.00 16.96 13.58
CA ASN A 547 -10.78 16.91 14.82
C ASN A 547 -11.20 18.29 15.38
N LYS A 548 -11.28 19.31 14.53
CA LYS A 548 -11.73 20.66 14.90
C LYS A 548 -13.27 20.75 14.81
N PRO A 549 -13.97 21.40 15.78
CA PRO A 549 -15.42 21.31 15.88
C PRO A 549 -16.20 21.79 14.65
N LEU A 550 -15.81 22.92 14.05
CA LEU A 550 -16.48 23.45 12.86
C LEU A 550 -16.05 22.69 11.60
N THR A 551 -14.78 22.26 11.51
CA THR A 551 -14.28 21.40 10.42
C THR A 551 -15.06 20.09 10.32
N ASP A 552 -15.39 19.49 11.46
CA ASP A 552 -16.13 18.24 11.55
C ASP A 552 -17.66 18.42 11.48
N MET A 553 -18.15 19.66 11.35
CA MET A 553 -19.56 20.04 11.40
C MET A 553 -20.29 19.59 12.68
N ARG A 554 -19.57 19.54 13.81
CA ARG A 554 -20.11 19.17 15.13
C ARG A 554 -20.81 20.31 15.84
N VAL A 555 -20.58 21.55 15.39
CA VAL A 555 -21.17 22.78 15.92
C VAL A 555 -21.84 23.57 14.78
N PRO A 556 -22.85 24.41 15.07
CA PRO A 556 -23.47 25.23 14.04
C PRO A 556 -22.51 26.33 13.57
N TRP A 557 -22.64 26.72 12.31
CA TRP A 557 -22.07 27.96 11.81
C TRP A 557 -22.86 29.14 12.35
N GLU A 558 -22.36 29.71 13.45
CA GLU A 558 -22.97 30.83 14.17
C GLU A 558 -22.14 32.10 13.99
N ASP A 559 -22.76 33.20 13.54
CA ASP A 559 -22.07 34.47 13.24
C ASP A 559 -21.39 35.11 14.46
N SER A 560 -21.83 34.77 15.68
CA SER A 560 -21.23 35.28 16.92
C SER A 560 -19.94 34.54 17.33
N LYS A 561 -19.75 33.30 16.84
CA LYS A 561 -18.66 32.39 17.24
C LYS A 561 -17.74 31.97 16.10
N VAL A 562 -18.19 32.11 14.85
CA VAL A 562 -17.38 31.87 13.66
C VAL A 562 -16.88 33.20 13.11
N THR A 563 -15.58 33.45 13.23
CA THR A 563 -14.98 34.74 12.88
C THR A 563 -13.92 34.57 11.79
N TRP A 564 -13.67 35.63 11.01
CA TRP A 564 -12.68 35.60 9.93
C TRP A 564 -11.32 36.09 10.43
N ASN A 565 -10.27 35.32 10.17
CA ASN A 565 -8.89 35.75 10.35
C ASN A 565 -8.30 36.16 9.00
N ALA A 566 -8.09 37.46 8.81
CA ALA A 566 -7.59 38.01 7.55
C ALA A 566 -6.09 37.77 7.32
N GLU A 567 -5.31 37.52 8.37
CA GLU A 567 -3.87 37.28 8.26
C GLU A 567 -3.58 35.85 7.80
N GLU A 568 -4.33 34.90 8.35
CA GLU A 568 -4.18 33.47 8.06
C GLU A 568 -5.15 32.95 6.99
N GLU A 569 -6.13 33.76 6.57
CA GLU A 569 -7.14 33.45 5.54
C GLU A 569 -8.07 32.25 5.86
N TYR A 570 -8.44 32.08 7.14
CA TYR A 570 -9.38 31.03 7.58
C TYR A 570 -10.53 31.57 8.45
N TYR A 571 -11.55 30.73 8.64
CA TYR A 571 -12.60 30.90 9.63
C TYR A 571 -12.23 30.22 10.95
N GLU A 572 -12.29 30.99 12.03
CA GLU A 572 -12.00 30.57 13.40
C GLU A 572 -13.25 30.10 14.12
N TYR A 573 -13.07 29.09 14.97
CA TYR A 573 -14.01 28.75 16.04
C TYR A 573 -13.23 28.56 17.34
N ALA A 574 -13.63 29.25 18.40
CA ALA A 574 -12.91 29.27 19.69
C ALA A 574 -11.45 29.76 19.59
N GLY A 575 -11.15 30.69 18.67
CA GLY A 575 -9.81 31.27 18.48
C GLY A 575 -8.83 30.34 17.76
N GLU A 576 -9.30 29.25 17.15
CA GLU A 576 -8.51 28.33 16.35
C GLU A 576 -9.04 28.26 14.91
N GLY A 577 -8.14 28.20 13.92
CA GLY A 577 -8.52 27.98 12.51
C GLY A 577 -9.21 26.64 12.31
N ASN A 578 -10.37 26.66 11.66
CA ASN A 578 -11.18 25.47 11.36
C ASN A 578 -11.39 25.28 9.86
N ILE A 579 -11.71 26.34 9.11
CA ILE A 579 -12.00 26.25 7.68
C ILE A 579 -11.15 27.27 6.91
N ASP A 580 -10.20 26.82 6.11
CA ASP A 580 -9.42 27.69 5.22
C ASP A 580 -10.24 28.11 4.00
N LEU A 581 -10.08 29.37 3.59
CA LEU A 581 -10.66 29.89 2.35
C LEU A 581 -9.57 29.99 1.28
N ASP A 582 -9.43 28.93 0.49
CA ASP A 582 -8.39 28.88 -0.54
C ASP A 582 -8.67 29.78 -1.74
N LYS A 583 -9.94 29.90 -2.09
CA LYS A 583 -10.35 30.71 -3.22
C LYS A 583 -11.81 31.07 -3.17
N THR A 584 -12.13 32.24 -3.71
CA THR A 584 -13.50 32.62 -4.03
C THR A 584 -13.57 33.58 -5.21
N GLY A 585 -14.70 33.53 -5.95
CA GLY A 585 -15.09 34.55 -6.92
C GLY A 585 -15.45 35.90 -6.31
N SER A 586 -15.89 35.90 -5.05
CA SER A 586 -16.48 37.07 -4.39
C SER A 586 -16.06 37.20 -2.93
N LYS A 587 -15.11 38.12 -2.67
CA LYS A 587 -14.66 38.47 -1.33
C LYS A 587 -14.90 39.93 -0.94
N ASN A 588 -14.96 40.17 0.37
CA ASN A 588 -14.91 41.49 1.00
C ASN A 588 -13.48 42.06 0.93
N ALA A 589 -13.30 43.30 1.38
CA ALA A 589 -12.01 43.98 1.36
C ALA A 589 -10.97 43.33 2.29
N ASP A 590 -11.43 42.69 3.37
CA ASP A 590 -10.61 41.96 4.35
C ASP A 590 -10.27 40.52 3.93
N GLY A 591 -10.71 40.09 2.75
CA GLY A 591 -10.46 38.74 2.23
C GLY A 591 -11.59 37.73 2.48
N SER A 592 -12.51 37.99 3.41
CA SER A 592 -13.61 37.07 3.77
C SER A 592 -14.63 36.90 2.63
N LEU A 593 -15.41 35.80 2.64
CA LEU A 593 -16.52 35.61 1.70
C LEU A 593 -17.55 36.74 1.81
N LYS A 594 -18.07 37.19 0.66
CA LYS A 594 -19.27 38.05 0.65
C LYS A 594 -20.46 37.29 1.20
N ALA A 595 -21.37 37.99 1.89
CA ALA A 595 -22.58 37.41 2.46
C ALA A 595 -23.38 36.56 1.44
N SER A 596 -23.50 37.01 0.18
CA SER A 596 -24.21 36.28 -0.87
C SER A 596 -23.65 34.90 -1.21
N VAL A 597 -22.39 34.63 -0.89
CA VAL A 597 -21.73 33.34 -1.10
C VAL A 597 -21.56 32.57 0.22
N LEU A 598 -21.36 33.28 1.33
CA LEU A 598 -21.22 32.70 2.67
C LEU A 598 -22.48 31.95 3.15
N GLU A 599 -23.66 32.23 2.59
CA GLU A 599 -24.89 31.51 2.94
C GLU A 599 -24.89 30.03 2.50
N TYR A 600 -24.20 29.67 1.41
CA TYR A 600 -24.12 28.26 0.97
C TYR A 600 -23.39 27.34 1.97
N PRO A 601 -22.16 27.65 2.43
CA PRO A 601 -21.46 26.82 3.41
C PRO A 601 -22.16 26.86 4.76
N LYS A 602 -22.70 28.01 5.19
CA LYS A 602 -23.54 28.11 6.39
C LYS A 602 -24.70 27.12 6.35
N ALA A 603 -25.46 27.11 5.25
CA ALA A 603 -26.62 26.25 5.11
C ALA A 603 -26.23 24.76 5.12
N ALA A 604 -25.15 24.38 4.42
CA ALA A 604 -24.66 23.01 4.40
C ALA A 604 -24.12 22.55 5.78
N TRP A 605 -23.32 23.36 6.47
CA TRP A 605 -22.78 23.04 7.80
C TRP A 605 -23.88 22.94 8.84
N ASN A 606 -24.83 23.87 8.83
CA ASN A 606 -25.97 23.85 9.75
C ASN A 606 -26.90 22.68 9.47
N PHE A 607 -27.10 22.31 8.21
CA PHE A 607 -27.80 21.06 7.85
C PHE A 607 -27.11 19.85 8.46
N LEU A 608 -25.79 19.70 8.28
CA LEU A 608 -25.03 18.59 8.83
C LEU A 608 -25.07 18.56 10.36
N PHE A 609 -24.86 19.70 11.02
CA PHE A 609 -24.98 19.84 12.48
C PHE A 609 -26.36 19.38 13.00
N MET A 610 -27.44 19.80 12.33
CA MET A 610 -28.80 19.40 12.68
C MET A 610 -29.06 17.90 12.45
N HIS A 611 -28.30 17.27 11.57
CA HIS A 611 -28.36 15.83 11.28
C HIS A 611 -27.20 15.04 11.91
N ASN A 612 -26.52 15.57 12.91
CA ASN A 612 -25.40 14.85 13.54
C ASN A 612 -25.87 13.50 14.12
N PRO A 613 -25.39 12.35 13.61
CA PRO A 613 -25.82 11.03 14.06
C PRO A 613 -25.09 10.59 15.34
N MET A 614 -24.07 11.32 15.79
CA MET A 614 -23.31 11.04 17.00
C MET A 614 -24.09 11.45 18.25
N ILE A 615 -25.19 10.74 18.51
CA ILE A 615 -26.07 10.96 19.65
C ILE A 615 -26.00 9.80 20.64
N LYS A 616 -26.16 10.10 21.94
CA LYS A 616 -26.25 9.11 23.03
C LYS A 616 -27.32 9.50 24.05
N PRO A 617 -28.01 8.54 24.70
CA PRO A 617 -28.79 8.84 25.89
C PRO A 617 -27.86 9.22 27.05
N TYR A 618 -28.25 10.21 27.85
CA TYR A 618 -27.60 10.42 29.15
C TYR A 618 -28.05 9.35 30.16
N LEU A 619 -27.09 8.58 30.67
CA LEU A 619 -27.32 7.56 31.69
C LEU A 619 -26.50 7.91 32.93
N ASN A 620 -27.19 8.25 34.03
CA ASN A 620 -26.53 8.62 35.28
C ASN A 620 -25.82 7.40 35.89
N GLN A 621 -24.48 7.41 35.85
CA GLN A 621 -23.67 6.28 36.33
C GLN A 621 -23.70 6.13 37.86
N SER A 622 -24.09 7.18 38.59
CA SER A 622 -24.14 7.19 40.06
C SER A 622 -25.46 6.68 40.64
N GLY A 623 -26.38 6.17 39.80
CA GLY A 623 -27.63 5.53 40.25
C GLY A 623 -28.79 6.48 40.55
N GLY A 624 -28.86 7.64 39.87
CA GLY A 624 -29.94 8.63 39.99
C GLY A 624 -30.86 8.70 38.77
N ALA A 625 -31.70 9.74 38.71
CA ALA A 625 -32.58 9.99 37.57
C ALA A 625 -31.78 10.46 36.33
N ASN A 626 -32.19 10.02 35.14
CA ASN A 626 -31.57 10.40 33.86
C ASN A 626 -32.15 11.73 33.35
N THR A 627 -31.92 12.81 34.10
CA THR A 627 -32.48 14.14 33.83
C THR A 627 -31.39 15.20 33.65
N TYR A 628 -31.75 16.34 33.06
CA TYR A 628 -30.84 17.45 32.76
C TYR A 628 -30.09 17.99 33.98
N GLY A 629 -30.77 18.18 35.11
CA GLY A 629 -30.15 18.69 36.34
C GLY A 629 -29.01 17.81 36.87
N ASN A 630 -29.08 16.49 36.62
CA ASN A 630 -27.97 15.58 36.91
C ASN A 630 -26.90 15.62 35.81
N PHE A 631 -27.31 15.69 34.55
CA PHE A 631 -26.42 15.72 33.39
C PHE A 631 -25.42 16.89 33.41
N ILE A 632 -25.89 18.12 33.61
CA ILE A 632 -25.04 19.32 33.50
C ILE A 632 -23.93 19.39 34.55
N ASN A 633 -24.08 18.64 35.65
CA ASN A 633 -23.12 18.58 36.74
C ASN A 633 -22.38 17.23 36.80
N ASP A 634 -22.59 16.35 35.80
CA ASP A 634 -22.00 15.02 35.80
C ASP A 634 -20.53 15.08 35.32
N ALA A 635 -19.62 15.20 36.29
CA ALA A 635 -18.18 15.17 36.04
C ALA A 635 -17.65 13.79 35.63
N SER A 636 -18.50 12.74 35.59
CA SER A 636 -18.10 11.40 35.13
C SER A 636 -18.14 11.24 33.61
N ILE A 637 -18.72 12.19 32.88
CA ILE A 637 -18.69 12.19 31.41
C ILE A 637 -17.23 12.39 30.95
N PRO A 638 -16.64 11.42 30.22
CA PRO A 638 -15.27 11.55 29.74
C PRO A 638 -15.11 12.77 28.81
N GLU A 639 -13.94 13.40 28.82
CA GLU A 639 -13.62 14.50 27.90
C GLU A 639 -13.80 14.08 26.43
N SER A 640 -13.44 12.83 26.11
CA SER A 640 -13.63 12.23 24.79
C SER A 640 -15.09 12.15 24.36
N ASP A 641 -16.04 12.17 25.30
CA ASP A 641 -17.47 12.08 25.02
C ASP A 641 -18.12 13.45 24.75
N LYS A 642 -17.41 14.56 24.95
CA LYS A 642 -17.89 15.91 24.59
C LYS A 642 -18.05 16.14 23.08
N VAL A 643 -17.62 15.18 22.26
CA VAL A 643 -17.86 15.17 20.82
C VAL A 643 -19.28 14.70 20.46
N TYR A 644 -19.99 14.05 21.38
CA TYR A 644 -21.36 13.56 21.18
C TYR A 644 -22.41 14.59 21.59
N GLN A 645 -23.60 14.47 21.03
CA GLN A 645 -24.81 15.12 21.55
C GLN A 645 -25.57 14.16 22.47
N PHE A 646 -25.96 14.61 23.65
CA PHE A 646 -26.69 13.79 24.62
C PHE A 646 -28.17 14.14 24.63
N TRP A 647 -29.05 13.13 24.54
CA TRP A 647 -30.49 13.33 24.74
C TRP A 647 -30.95 12.87 26.11
N MET A 648 -31.96 13.56 26.68
CA MET A 648 -32.43 13.31 28.05
C MET A 648 -33.51 12.21 28.10
N PRO A 649 -33.28 11.07 28.80
CA PRO A 649 -34.29 10.02 28.92
C PRO A 649 -35.48 10.36 29.82
N ALA A 650 -35.39 11.39 30.67
CA ALA A 650 -36.47 11.86 31.52
C ALA A 650 -36.47 13.39 31.65
N SER A 651 -37.66 13.97 31.84
CA SER A 651 -37.84 15.40 32.09
C SER A 651 -37.71 15.76 33.58
N ASP A 652 -37.28 16.99 33.88
CA ASP A 652 -37.18 17.51 35.25
C ASP A 652 -37.62 18.98 35.42
N GLY A 653 -38.38 19.50 34.44
CA GLY A 653 -38.86 20.89 34.44
C GLY A 653 -37.85 21.91 33.92
N ASN A 654 -36.56 21.55 33.82
CA ASN A 654 -35.54 22.35 33.14
C ASN A 654 -35.32 21.89 31.70
N ALA A 655 -35.50 20.59 31.43
CA ALA A 655 -35.52 20.01 30.09
C ALA A 655 -36.66 19.00 29.92
N GLY A 656 -37.15 18.88 28.69
CA GLY A 656 -38.08 17.86 28.24
C GLY A 656 -37.41 16.53 27.93
N GLN A 657 -38.21 15.46 27.88
CA GLN A 657 -37.73 14.15 27.45
C GLN A 657 -37.35 14.19 25.96
N TYR A 658 -36.21 13.60 25.61
CA TYR A 658 -35.62 13.53 24.27
C TYR A 658 -35.07 14.85 23.70
N GLU A 659 -34.91 15.89 24.53
CA GLU A 659 -34.17 17.10 24.15
C GLU A 659 -32.66 16.82 24.10
N LEU A 660 -31.98 17.34 23.07
CA LEU A 660 -30.54 17.18 22.87
C LEU A 660 -29.73 18.34 23.43
N PHE A 661 -28.58 17.98 23.98
CA PHE A 661 -27.55 18.88 24.48
C PHE A 661 -26.19 18.54 23.89
N ARG A 662 -25.35 19.55 23.67
CA ARG A 662 -23.97 19.42 23.19
C ARG A 662 -23.02 20.20 24.08
N TRP A 663 -21.75 19.85 24.06
CA TRP A 663 -20.73 20.66 24.71
C TRP A 663 -20.41 21.89 23.83
N ASP A 664 -20.48 23.07 24.42
CA ASP A 664 -19.99 24.30 23.80
C ASP A 664 -18.55 24.58 24.25
N VAL A 665 -17.63 24.54 23.30
CA VAL A 665 -16.19 24.70 23.60
C VAL A 665 -15.84 26.15 23.94
N VAL A 666 -16.62 27.12 23.44
CA VAL A 666 -16.39 28.54 23.69
C VAL A 666 -16.85 28.89 25.10
N ASP A 667 -18.08 28.51 25.45
CA ASP A 667 -18.68 28.87 26.74
C ASP A 667 -18.35 27.87 27.86
N GLN A 668 -17.71 26.73 27.51
CA GLN A 668 -17.38 25.62 28.41
C GLN A 668 -18.59 25.10 29.19
N ALA A 669 -19.72 24.94 28.51
CA ALA A 669 -20.99 24.52 29.10
C ALA A 669 -21.76 23.56 28.20
N TRP A 670 -22.66 22.77 28.81
CA TRP A 670 -23.67 22.00 28.08
C TRP A 670 -24.82 22.93 27.69
N VAL A 671 -25.14 22.97 26.39
CA VAL A 671 -26.20 23.81 25.79
C VAL A 671 -27.09 22.97 24.89
N HIS A 672 -28.30 23.44 24.59
CA HIS A 672 -29.17 22.78 23.61
C HIS A 672 -28.47 22.61 22.25
N ALA A 673 -28.65 21.46 21.61
CA ALA A 673 -28.03 21.15 20.32
C ALA A 673 -28.87 21.61 19.11
N GLY A 674 -29.59 22.72 19.23
CA GLY A 674 -30.32 23.34 18.11
C GLY A 674 -29.57 24.52 17.49
N MET A 675 -30.22 25.17 16.52
CA MET A 675 -29.71 26.39 15.90
C MET A 675 -29.66 27.56 16.90
N PRO A 676 -28.75 28.55 16.71
CA PRO A 676 -28.72 29.74 17.55
C PRO A 676 -30.10 30.42 17.65
N ASP A 677 -30.52 30.76 18.86
CA ASP A 677 -31.79 31.40 19.19
C ASP A 677 -31.62 32.37 20.36
N GLU A 678 -31.63 33.66 20.06
CA GLU A 678 -31.44 34.75 21.04
C GLU A 678 -32.53 34.82 22.12
N TYR A 679 -33.67 34.13 21.93
CA TYR A 679 -34.78 34.12 22.88
C TYR A 679 -34.74 32.92 23.85
N SER A 680 -33.81 31.99 23.65
CA SER A 680 -33.62 30.82 24.51
C SER A 680 -32.72 31.13 25.71
N ASN A 681 -32.81 30.33 26.78
CA ASN A 681 -32.08 30.59 28.03
C ASN A 681 -30.55 30.40 27.91
N ASP A 682 -30.12 29.51 27.02
CA ASP A 682 -28.71 29.17 26.77
C ASP A 682 -28.25 29.56 25.36
N GLY A 683 -29.06 30.32 24.61
CA GLY A 683 -28.71 30.84 23.29
C GLY A 683 -28.97 29.88 22.12
N TYR A 684 -29.52 28.68 22.35
CA TYR A 684 -29.84 27.69 21.32
C TYR A 684 -31.28 27.18 21.39
N ALA A 685 -31.88 26.97 20.21
CA ALA A 685 -33.21 26.41 20.07
C ALA A 685 -33.28 24.96 20.60
N ILE A 686 -34.46 24.56 21.07
CA ILE A 686 -34.70 23.19 21.53
C ILE A 686 -34.76 22.24 20.33
N LYS A 687 -33.86 21.26 20.30
CA LYS A 687 -33.90 20.12 19.38
C LYS A 687 -34.42 18.89 20.11
N ASN A 688 -35.71 18.59 19.96
CA ASN A 688 -36.36 17.42 20.55
C ASN A 688 -36.53 16.31 19.51
N LEU A 689 -35.88 15.15 19.72
CA LEU A 689 -35.88 14.07 18.71
C LEU A 689 -37.27 13.52 18.41
N LEU A 690 -38.13 13.39 19.43
CA LEU A 690 -39.47 12.84 19.23
C LEU A 690 -40.40 13.84 18.54
N THR A 691 -40.16 15.14 18.70
CA THR A 691 -40.93 16.16 17.99
C THR A 691 -40.55 16.22 16.52
N ILE A 692 -39.26 16.09 16.21
CA ILE A 692 -38.74 16.09 14.84
C ILE A 692 -39.06 14.75 14.14
N TYR A 693 -38.92 13.64 14.86
CA TYR A 693 -39.14 12.28 14.35
C TYR A 693 -40.22 11.55 15.16
N PRO A 694 -41.51 11.92 15.02
CA PRO A 694 -42.61 11.42 15.86
C PRO A 694 -42.83 9.91 15.78
N ASN A 695 -42.43 9.29 14.67
CA ASN A 695 -42.60 7.86 14.43
C ASN A 695 -41.32 7.05 14.70
N ALA A 696 -40.21 7.68 15.13
CA ALA A 696 -38.93 6.98 15.30
C ALA A 696 -39.00 5.84 16.32
N LEU A 697 -39.84 5.99 17.35
CA LEU A 697 -39.96 5.01 18.43
C LEU A 697 -41.12 4.03 18.24
N ASP A 698 -41.75 4.00 17.07
CA ASP A 698 -42.80 3.04 16.77
C ASP A 698 -42.25 1.62 16.92
N ASN A 699 -42.84 0.84 17.84
CA ASN A 699 -42.42 -0.53 18.20
C ASN A 699 -41.09 -0.65 18.95
N VAL A 700 -40.53 0.46 19.47
CA VAL A 700 -39.36 0.43 20.36
C VAL A 700 -39.81 0.53 21.83
N PRO A 701 -39.53 -0.47 22.69
CA PRO A 701 -39.94 -0.43 24.09
C PRO A 701 -39.38 0.79 24.84
N ALA A 702 -40.24 1.50 25.56
CA ALA A 702 -39.84 2.57 26.47
C ALA A 702 -38.84 2.06 27.52
N GLY A 703 -37.80 2.84 27.80
CA GLY A 703 -36.74 2.45 28.74
C GLY A 703 -35.62 1.61 28.14
N ASN A 704 -35.74 1.15 26.87
CA ASN A 704 -34.64 0.49 26.16
C ASN A 704 -33.79 1.55 25.44
N TRP A 705 -32.96 2.24 26.21
CA TRP A 705 -32.21 3.42 25.75
C TRP A 705 -31.31 3.14 24.56
N ALA A 706 -30.69 1.96 24.47
CA ALA A 706 -29.87 1.57 23.33
C ALA A 706 -30.71 1.47 22.04
N ARG A 707 -31.82 0.73 22.05
CA ARG A 707 -32.70 0.61 20.89
C ARG A 707 -33.38 1.92 20.50
N GLN A 708 -33.74 2.74 21.49
CA GLN A 708 -34.29 4.07 21.21
C GLN A 708 -33.25 4.97 20.55
N ASN A 709 -31.99 4.92 21.00
CA ASN A 709 -30.89 5.65 20.36
C ASN A 709 -30.67 5.21 18.92
N GLU A 710 -30.60 3.90 18.66
CA GLU A 710 -30.50 3.33 17.31
C GLU A 710 -31.64 3.79 16.40
N ALA A 711 -32.87 3.84 16.92
CA ALA A 711 -34.04 4.25 16.16
C ALA A 711 -34.04 5.75 15.83
N PHE A 712 -33.60 6.60 16.76
CA PHE A 712 -33.42 8.03 16.48
C PHE A 712 -32.29 8.29 15.49
N ILE A 713 -31.16 7.61 15.64
CA ILE A 713 -30.07 7.64 14.66
C ILE A 713 -30.58 7.25 13.27
N SER A 714 -31.35 6.17 13.18
CA SER A 714 -31.93 5.72 11.91
C SER A 714 -32.86 6.77 11.27
N ALA A 715 -33.66 7.47 12.09
CA ALA A 715 -34.53 8.54 11.62
C ALA A 715 -33.75 9.77 11.13
N ILE A 716 -32.70 10.18 11.86
CA ILE A 716 -31.77 11.25 11.45
C ILE A 716 -31.13 10.92 10.11
N VAL A 717 -30.60 9.71 9.97
CA VAL A 717 -29.92 9.24 8.75
C VAL A 717 -30.88 9.18 7.56
N ALA A 718 -32.12 8.71 7.77
CA ALA A 718 -33.13 8.66 6.72
C ALA A 718 -33.51 10.07 6.20
N ASP A 719 -33.70 11.02 7.12
CA ASP A 719 -34.01 12.41 6.78
C ASP A 719 -32.81 13.11 6.10
N ALA A 720 -31.59 12.87 6.59
CA ALA A 720 -30.38 13.36 5.96
C ALA A 720 -30.26 12.84 4.52
N LYS A 721 -30.49 11.53 4.29
CA LYS A 721 -30.41 10.90 2.97
C LYS A 721 -31.38 11.51 1.97
N ALA A 722 -32.57 11.88 2.43
CA ALA A 722 -33.60 12.49 1.57
C ALA A 722 -33.23 13.92 1.14
N ASN A 723 -32.44 14.65 1.93
CA ASN A 723 -32.26 16.09 1.76
C ASN A 723 -30.81 16.52 1.43
N ILE A 724 -29.80 15.66 1.64
CA ILE A 724 -28.38 16.01 1.44
C ILE A 724 -28.06 16.45 0.00
N GLY A 725 -28.82 15.96 -0.98
CA GLY A 725 -28.67 16.32 -2.40
C GLY A 725 -29.00 17.78 -2.73
N SER A 726 -29.58 18.53 -1.80
CA SER A 726 -29.75 19.99 -1.92
C SER A 726 -28.49 20.79 -1.61
N TYR A 727 -27.47 20.16 -1.02
CA TYR A 727 -26.23 20.81 -0.59
C TYR A 727 -25.00 20.21 -1.26
N PHE A 728 -24.99 18.89 -1.47
CA PHE A 728 -23.85 18.16 -2.02
C PHE A 728 -24.23 17.43 -3.30
N LYS A 729 -23.31 17.34 -4.25
CA LYS A 729 -23.42 16.40 -5.35
C LYS A 729 -23.20 14.99 -4.82
N VAL A 730 -24.30 14.25 -4.65
CA VAL A 730 -24.32 12.95 -3.97
C VAL A 730 -23.31 11.95 -4.56
N ASP A 731 -23.16 11.90 -5.88
CA ASP A 731 -22.19 10.99 -6.51
C ASP A 731 -20.74 11.41 -6.26
N SER A 732 -20.43 12.71 -6.15
CA SER A 732 -19.10 13.21 -5.75
C SER A 732 -18.77 12.79 -4.31
N LEU A 733 -19.74 12.93 -3.40
CA LEU A 733 -19.61 12.50 -2.01
C LEU A 733 -19.34 10.99 -1.87
N LYS A 734 -20.19 10.16 -2.52
CA LYS A 734 -20.01 8.70 -2.50
C LYS A 734 -18.70 8.28 -3.17
N PHE A 735 -18.30 8.94 -4.25
CA PHE A 735 -17.04 8.67 -4.93
C PHE A 735 -15.85 8.95 -4.02
N HIS A 736 -15.77 10.14 -3.41
CA HIS A 736 -14.69 10.49 -2.48
C HIS A 736 -14.61 9.49 -1.33
N TYR A 737 -15.75 9.17 -0.70
CA TYR A 737 -15.82 8.20 0.38
C TYR A 737 -15.29 6.82 -0.05
N ALA A 738 -15.84 6.27 -1.13
CA ALA A 738 -15.50 4.93 -1.60
C ALA A 738 -14.04 4.85 -2.11
N PHE A 739 -13.56 5.88 -2.80
CA PHE A 739 -12.22 5.91 -3.37
C PHE A 739 -11.15 6.29 -2.33
N VAL A 740 -11.25 7.47 -1.71
CA VAL A 740 -10.20 8.00 -0.84
C VAL A 740 -10.23 7.35 0.53
N ASN A 741 -11.36 7.44 1.23
CA ASN A 741 -11.46 7.01 2.62
C ASN A 741 -11.49 5.49 2.75
N HIS A 742 -12.25 4.82 1.88
CA HIS A 742 -12.43 3.37 1.93
C HIS A 742 -11.36 2.63 1.12
N PHE A 743 -11.20 2.88 -0.19
CA PHE A 743 -10.26 2.11 -1.02
C PHE A 743 -8.78 2.49 -0.82
N LEU A 744 -8.42 3.78 -0.77
CA LEU A 744 -7.02 4.21 -0.61
C LEU A 744 -6.55 4.30 0.85
N ALA A 745 -7.46 4.21 1.84
CA ALA A 745 -7.17 4.42 3.25
C ALA A 745 -6.56 5.81 3.57
N GLY A 746 -7.12 6.88 3.00
CA GLY A 746 -6.64 8.25 3.25
C GLY A 746 -6.77 8.64 4.73
N THR A 747 -5.66 8.98 5.37
CA THR A 747 -5.59 9.13 6.84
C THR A 747 -6.30 10.40 7.30
N ASP A 748 -6.04 11.53 6.66
CA ASP A 748 -6.52 12.85 7.10
C ASP A 748 -7.66 13.40 6.24
N ASN A 749 -7.99 12.78 5.10
CA ASN A 749 -9.02 13.20 4.13
C ASN A 749 -10.49 13.03 4.60
N CYS A 750 -10.72 13.06 5.91
CA CYS A 750 -12.04 13.15 6.53
C CYS A 750 -12.28 14.49 7.25
N SER A 751 -11.22 15.27 7.49
CA SER A 751 -11.30 16.59 8.12
C SER A 751 -10.32 17.52 7.42
N LYS A 752 -9.02 17.36 7.69
CA LYS A 752 -7.97 18.05 6.95
C LYS A 752 -7.90 17.53 5.50
N ASN A 753 -7.26 18.27 4.59
CA ASN A 753 -7.05 17.84 3.19
C ASN A 753 -8.34 17.35 2.51
N THR A 754 -9.46 17.98 2.86
CA THR A 754 -10.79 17.70 2.32
C THR A 754 -11.31 19.00 1.73
N TYR A 755 -11.47 19.04 0.41
CA TYR A 755 -11.74 20.27 -0.34
C TYR A 755 -13.19 20.34 -0.77
N TYR A 756 -13.96 21.20 -0.11
CA TYR A 756 -15.36 21.47 -0.40
C TYR A 756 -15.44 22.58 -1.44
N VAL A 757 -15.80 22.23 -2.67
CA VAL A 757 -15.85 23.18 -3.78
C VAL A 757 -17.27 23.42 -4.22
N LEU A 758 -17.70 24.67 -4.12
CA LEU A 758 -19.01 25.09 -4.59
C LEU A 758 -18.96 25.32 -6.10
N ASP A 759 -19.67 24.47 -6.83
CA ASP A 759 -19.87 24.66 -8.27
C ASP A 759 -20.74 25.91 -8.50
N PRO A 760 -20.26 26.91 -9.27
CA PRO A 760 -20.94 28.20 -9.38
C PRO A 760 -22.21 28.17 -10.23
N GLY A 761 -22.47 27.09 -10.98
CA GLY A 761 -23.68 26.99 -11.80
C GLY A 761 -24.79 26.14 -11.16
N THR A 762 -24.43 25.13 -10.36
CA THR A 762 -25.39 24.25 -9.66
C THR A 762 -25.57 24.61 -8.20
N HIS A 763 -24.62 25.32 -7.61
CA HIS A 763 -24.55 25.65 -6.17
C HIS A 763 -24.55 24.42 -5.25
N LEU A 764 -24.05 23.30 -5.75
CA LEU A 764 -23.78 22.09 -4.96
C LEU A 764 -22.29 22.00 -4.66
N PHE A 765 -21.97 21.50 -3.47
CA PHE A 765 -20.61 21.15 -3.10
C PHE A 765 -20.19 19.83 -3.77
N GLU A 766 -19.05 19.86 -4.45
CA GLU A 766 -18.28 18.71 -4.88
C GLU A 766 -17.04 18.55 -4.00
N LEU A 767 -16.51 17.32 -3.91
CA LEU A 767 -15.26 17.04 -3.22
C LEU A 767 -14.13 16.96 -4.25
N HIS A 768 -13.18 17.89 -4.13
CA HIS A 768 -11.99 17.99 -4.98
C HIS A 768 -10.75 17.51 -4.21
N GLN A 769 -9.59 17.43 -4.86
CA GLN A 769 -8.39 16.92 -4.19
C GLN A 769 -7.07 17.60 -4.57
N ASP A 770 -6.21 17.88 -3.59
CA ASP A 770 -4.82 18.34 -3.78
C ASP A 770 -3.85 17.41 -3.06
N ASP A 771 -4.12 17.06 -1.80
CA ASP A 771 -3.20 16.30 -0.96
C ASP A 771 -3.71 14.88 -0.65
N LEU A 772 -2.98 13.88 -1.18
CA LEU A 772 -3.19 12.45 -0.97
C LEU A 772 -1.93 11.75 -0.46
N ASP A 773 -1.06 12.47 0.24
CA ASP A 773 0.23 11.94 0.70
C ASP A 773 0.13 10.75 1.66
N THR A 774 -0.94 10.68 2.46
CA THR A 774 -1.08 9.75 3.60
C THR A 774 -2.06 8.60 3.31
N ILE A 775 -1.94 8.01 2.13
CA ILE A 775 -2.72 6.84 1.67
C ILE A 775 -1.94 5.52 1.81
N PHE A 776 -2.57 4.41 1.42
CA PHE A 776 -2.03 3.05 1.48
C PHE A 776 -1.54 2.68 2.89
N LYS A 777 -0.27 2.28 3.01
CA LYS A 777 0.37 1.85 4.26
C LYS A 777 0.91 3.02 5.09
N THR A 778 0.97 4.22 4.50
CA THR A 778 1.67 5.41 5.02
C THR A 778 0.80 6.27 5.94
N ASP A 779 1.25 6.53 7.17
CA ASP A 779 0.59 7.44 8.10
C ASP A 779 1.04 8.91 7.95
N ASN A 780 0.48 9.81 8.76
CA ASN A 780 0.76 11.27 8.73
C ASN A 780 2.15 11.68 9.31
N SER A 781 2.96 10.69 9.68
CA SER A 781 4.37 10.86 10.03
C SER A 781 5.31 10.17 9.03
N GLY A 782 4.76 9.53 7.99
CA GLY A 782 5.47 8.79 6.96
C GLY A 782 5.68 7.31 7.29
N TYR A 783 5.24 6.81 8.45
CA TYR A 783 5.48 5.42 8.83
C TYR A 783 4.62 4.44 8.05
N GLN A 784 5.21 3.29 7.73
CA GLN A 784 4.59 2.18 7.00
C GLN A 784 3.87 1.22 7.95
N VAL A 785 2.79 1.68 8.58
CA VAL A 785 2.16 0.97 9.71
C VAL A 785 0.71 0.56 9.47
N LYS A 786 -0.01 1.16 8.52
CA LYS A 786 -1.42 0.82 8.31
C LYS A 786 -1.55 -0.62 7.79
N PRO A 787 -2.31 -1.50 8.46
CA PRO A 787 -2.62 -2.82 7.92
C PRO A 787 -3.53 -2.71 6.69
N TYR A 788 -3.38 -3.65 5.74
CA TYR A 788 -4.14 -3.64 4.47
C TYR A 788 -5.66 -3.72 4.63
N TYR A 789 -6.13 -4.15 5.79
CA TYR A 789 -7.54 -4.39 6.10
C TYR A 789 -8.18 -3.25 6.89
N VAL A 790 -7.42 -2.22 7.27
CA VAL A 790 -7.98 -1.04 7.96
C VAL A 790 -8.67 -0.14 6.95
N ASP A 791 -9.86 0.30 7.28
CA ASP A 791 -10.68 1.23 6.52
C ASP A 791 -11.55 2.04 7.49
N ARG A 792 -12.32 3.02 7.01
CA ARG A 792 -13.11 3.89 7.90
C ARG A 792 -14.15 3.12 8.74
N MET A 793 -14.74 2.03 8.21
CA MET A 793 -15.70 1.20 8.95
C MET A 793 -15.01 0.29 9.96
N HIS A 794 -13.74 -0.05 9.70
CA HIS A 794 -12.89 -0.88 10.55
C HIS A 794 -11.58 -0.17 10.88
N PRO A 795 -11.61 0.92 11.67
CA PRO A 795 -10.47 1.82 11.83
C PRO A 795 -9.40 1.30 12.81
N TYR A 796 -9.62 0.11 13.39
CA TYR A 796 -8.75 -0.52 14.39
C TYR A 796 -7.96 -1.69 13.79
N ASP A 797 -6.74 -1.91 14.28
CA ASP A 797 -6.01 -3.14 14.03
C ASP A 797 -6.53 -4.31 14.88
N ASP A 798 -5.98 -5.51 14.67
CA ASP A 798 -6.33 -6.73 15.41
C ASP A 798 -6.06 -6.63 16.92
N ASN A 799 -5.21 -5.70 17.36
CA ASN A 799 -4.94 -5.43 18.77
C ASN A 799 -5.91 -4.40 19.37
N GLY A 800 -6.85 -3.88 18.59
CA GLY A 800 -7.78 -2.83 19.00
C GLY A 800 -7.18 -1.43 19.01
N THR A 801 -5.99 -1.23 18.42
CA THR A 801 -5.36 0.09 18.31
C THR A 801 -5.99 0.84 17.16
N LEU A 802 -6.42 2.08 17.39
CA LEU A 802 -6.91 2.96 16.33
C LEU A 802 -5.76 3.29 15.38
N GLN A 803 -5.82 2.79 14.14
CA GLN A 803 -4.83 3.04 13.10
C GLN A 803 -5.31 4.09 12.08
N TYR A 804 -6.62 4.30 12.00
CA TYR A 804 -7.26 5.35 11.21
C TYR A 804 -7.78 6.43 12.18
N THR A 805 -6.97 7.44 12.49
CA THR A 805 -7.17 8.29 13.67
C THR A 805 -7.86 9.63 13.40
N GLU A 806 -7.90 10.11 12.17
CA GLU A 806 -8.24 11.51 11.90
C GLU A 806 -9.62 11.68 11.23
N GLY A 807 -10.47 12.52 11.83
CA GLY A 807 -11.80 12.82 11.30
C GLY A 807 -12.83 11.71 11.47
N THR A 808 -12.65 10.81 12.45
CA THR A 808 -13.68 9.84 12.88
C THR A 808 -14.94 10.55 13.40
N ASN A 809 -14.80 11.79 13.86
CA ASN A 809 -15.89 12.61 14.39
C ASN A 809 -16.56 13.51 13.33
N ASN A 810 -16.12 13.45 12.06
CA ASN A 810 -16.70 14.24 10.98
C ASN A 810 -18.13 13.78 10.67
N VAL A 811 -19.09 14.69 10.82
CA VAL A 811 -20.52 14.40 10.68
C VAL A 811 -20.89 14.00 9.25
N LEU A 812 -20.33 14.66 8.23
CA LEU A 812 -20.63 14.35 6.82
C LEU A 812 -20.27 12.91 6.47
N PHE A 813 -19.07 12.47 6.85
CA PHE A 813 -18.60 11.12 6.51
C PHE A 813 -19.23 10.04 7.38
N ASN A 814 -19.57 10.35 8.64
CA ASN A 814 -20.39 9.46 9.46
C ASN A 814 -21.78 9.26 8.84
N LEU A 815 -22.42 10.35 8.39
CA LEU A 815 -23.68 10.25 7.65
C LEU A 815 -23.51 9.49 6.34
N CYS A 816 -22.45 9.74 5.57
CA CYS A 816 -22.20 9.05 4.29
C CYS A 816 -22.18 7.52 4.48
N GLU A 817 -21.41 7.04 5.46
CA GLU A 817 -21.38 5.62 5.82
C GLU A 817 -22.78 5.13 6.19
N MET A 818 -23.46 5.79 7.12
CA MET A 818 -24.75 5.31 7.62
C MET A 818 -25.90 5.41 6.61
N MET A 819 -25.84 6.33 5.64
CA MET A 819 -26.85 6.50 4.60
C MET A 819 -26.70 5.49 3.47
N TYR A 820 -25.46 5.14 3.13
CA TYR A 820 -25.14 4.41 1.90
C TYR A 820 -24.51 3.04 2.14
N GLU A 821 -24.16 2.72 3.39
CA GLU A 821 -23.57 1.44 3.80
C GLU A 821 -24.29 0.92 5.06
N THR A 822 -25.34 0.10 4.85
CA THR A 822 -26.10 -0.50 5.96
C THR A 822 -26.34 -1.98 5.71
N TYR A 823 -26.43 -2.77 6.79
CA TYR A 823 -26.80 -4.18 6.72
C TYR A 823 -28.29 -4.42 6.39
N ALA A 824 -29.13 -3.38 6.47
CA ALA A 824 -30.60 -3.47 6.37
C ALA A 824 -31.18 -3.01 5.02
N SER A 825 -30.36 -2.40 4.16
CA SER A 825 -30.71 -1.92 2.81
C SER A 825 -29.61 -2.34 1.84
N PRO A 826 -29.86 -2.48 0.52
CA PRO A 826 -28.77 -2.66 -0.43
C PRO A 826 -27.73 -1.54 -0.26
N SER A 827 -26.49 -1.93 0.03
CA SER A 827 -25.32 -1.04 0.06
C SER A 827 -25.22 -0.30 -1.28
N GLU A 828 -25.02 1.02 -1.22
CA GLU A 828 -24.71 1.88 -2.36
C GLU A 828 -23.19 2.15 -2.46
N ILE A 829 -22.43 1.99 -1.38
CA ILE A 829 -20.97 2.12 -1.39
C ILE A 829 -20.31 0.94 -2.13
N ALA A 830 -20.76 -0.30 -1.95
CA ALA A 830 -20.22 -1.45 -2.68
C ALA A 830 -20.41 -1.34 -4.21
N PRO A 831 -21.60 -0.96 -4.74
CA PRO A 831 -21.77 -0.63 -6.15
C PRO A 831 -20.91 0.56 -6.63
N MET A 832 -20.74 1.60 -5.81
CA MET A 832 -19.86 2.72 -6.15
C MET A 832 -18.41 2.25 -6.28
N LEU A 833 -17.92 1.46 -5.32
CA LEU A 833 -16.58 0.87 -5.38
C LEU A 833 -16.42 -0.07 -6.58
N ARG A 834 -17.43 -0.88 -6.91
CA ARG A 834 -17.43 -1.68 -8.14
C ARG A 834 -17.30 -0.81 -9.39
N SER A 835 -17.95 0.35 -9.41
CA SER A 835 -17.89 1.31 -10.52
C SER A 835 -16.51 1.95 -10.62
N ILE A 836 -15.88 2.26 -9.49
CA ILE A 836 -14.48 2.71 -9.38
C ILE A 836 -13.53 1.66 -9.95
N LEU A 837 -13.58 0.41 -9.46
CA LEU A 837 -12.69 -0.67 -9.91
C LEU A 837 -12.88 -1.01 -11.41
N THR A 838 -14.11 -0.90 -11.90
CA THR A 838 -14.42 -1.05 -13.34
C THR A 838 -13.86 0.13 -14.14
N GLY A 839 -14.04 1.36 -13.64
CA GLY A 839 -13.50 2.58 -14.23
C GLY A 839 -11.97 2.53 -14.33
N MET A 840 -11.30 2.03 -13.30
CA MET A 840 -9.85 1.82 -13.28
C MET A 840 -9.40 0.94 -14.46
N GLY A 841 -10.05 -0.21 -14.68
CA GLY A 841 -9.77 -1.06 -15.84
C GLY A 841 -10.05 -0.39 -17.18
N ASN A 842 -11.09 0.46 -17.27
CA ASN A 842 -11.45 1.19 -18.48
C ASN A 842 -10.46 2.32 -18.85
N LEU A 843 -9.73 2.87 -17.87
CA LEU A 843 -8.70 3.90 -18.07
C LEU A 843 -7.38 3.31 -18.64
N MET A 844 -7.25 1.98 -18.66
CA MET A 844 -6.11 1.30 -19.26
C MET A 844 -6.27 1.21 -20.79
N THR A 845 -5.22 1.62 -21.50
CA THR A 845 -5.10 1.54 -22.96
C THR A 845 -4.18 0.37 -23.36
N GLU A 846 -4.17 -0.01 -24.64
CA GLU A 846 -3.26 -1.07 -25.12
C GLU A 846 -1.78 -0.74 -24.92
N ALA A 847 -1.41 0.55 -24.91
CA ALA A 847 -0.04 0.99 -24.65
C ALA A 847 0.37 0.84 -23.19
N ASP A 848 -0.60 0.71 -22.28
CA ASP A 848 -0.36 0.55 -20.85
C ASP A 848 -0.19 -0.94 -20.45
N LEU A 849 -0.46 -1.90 -21.34
CA LEU A 849 -0.48 -3.33 -21.01
C LEU A 849 0.90 -3.96 -21.15
N ASP A 850 1.25 -4.81 -20.19
CA ASP A 850 2.47 -5.63 -20.19
C ASP A 850 2.19 -6.97 -19.52
N ALA A 851 1.92 -7.99 -20.35
CA ALA A 851 1.55 -9.31 -19.87
C ALA A 851 2.70 -10.02 -19.13
N GLU A 852 3.96 -9.73 -19.48
CA GLU A 852 5.13 -10.34 -18.81
C GLU A 852 5.25 -9.82 -17.36
N ARG A 853 4.89 -8.55 -17.14
CA ARG A 853 4.86 -7.93 -15.83
C ARG A 853 3.51 -8.06 -15.10
N GLY A 854 2.54 -8.78 -15.68
CA GLY A 854 1.21 -8.95 -15.11
C GLY A 854 0.34 -7.69 -15.11
N ILE A 855 0.66 -6.71 -15.96
CA ILE A 855 -0.08 -5.45 -16.11
C ILE A 855 -1.17 -5.66 -17.15
N ASN A 856 -2.39 -5.89 -16.67
CA ASN A 856 -3.57 -6.19 -17.48
C ASN A 856 -4.60 -5.05 -17.43
N ARG A 857 -5.65 -5.16 -18.24
CA ARG A 857 -6.77 -4.22 -18.29
C ARG A 857 -7.71 -4.42 -17.08
N ASP A 858 -7.22 -4.12 -15.89
CA ASP A 858 -7.93 -4.27 -14.63
C ASP A 858 -7.49 -3.22 -13.59
N ALA A 859 -8.03 -3.31 -12.38
CA ALA A 859 -7.68 -2.39 -11.30
C ALA A 859 -6.20 -2.49 -10.88
N TRP A 860 -5.55 -3.66 -11.01
CA TRP A 860 -4.13 -3.82 -10.70
C TRP A 860 -3.25 -3.10 -11.71
N GLY A 861 -3.51 -3.29 -13.01
CA GLY A 861 -2.81 -2.56 -14.06
C GLY A 861 -2.99 -1.05 -13.96
N CYS A 862 -4.18 -0.59 -13.56
CA CYS A 862 -4.44 0.83 -13.30
C CYS A 862 -3.63 1.38 -12.11
N LEU A 863 -3.52 0.63 -11.00
CA LEU A 863 -2.64 1.01 -9.89
C LEU A 863 -1.19 1.10 -10.33
N HIS A 864 -0.73 0.19 -11.18
CA HIS A 864 0.61 0.29 -11.76
C HIS A 864 0.78 1.55 -12.60
N LYS A 865 -0.16 1.84 -13.52
CA LYS A 865 -0.13 3.03 -14.37
C LYS A 865 -0.05 4.32 -13.57
N TYR A 866 -0.89 4.48 -12.55
CA TYR A 866 -1.00 5.75 -11.82
C TYR A 866 -0.08 5.86 -10.61
N PHE A 867 0.37 4.76 -9.99
CA PHE A 867 1.21 4.83 -8.78
C PHE A 867 2.58 4.20 -8.98
N PHE A 868 2.63 2.89 -9.25
CA PHE A 868 3.89 2.14 -9.20
C PHE A 868 4.85 2.54 -10.31
N SER A 869 4.35 2.92 -11.49
CA SER A 869 5.14 3.46 -12.59
C SER A 869 5.94 4.71 -12.19
N ILE A 870 5.41 5.55 -11.29
CA ILE A 870 6.05 6.77 -10.79
C ILE A 870 7.19 6.40 -9.82
N GLN A 871 6.98 5.42 -8.94
CA GLN A 871 8.05 4.90 -8.08
C GLN A 871 9.15 4.23 -8.91
N GLU A 872 8.78 3.52 -9.97
CA GLU A 872 9.71 2.90 -10.91
C GLU A 872 10.43 3.90 -11.80
N TYR A 873 9.84 5.06 -12.06
CA TYR A 873 10.44 6.08 -12.91
C TYR A 873 11.81 6.51 -12.37
N PHE A 874 11.90 6.77 -11.07
CA PHE A 874 13.14 7.21 -10.44
C PHE A 874 14.16 6.06 -10.35
N PRO A 875 15.45 6.30 -10.67
CA PRO A 875 16.51 5.31 -10.47
C PRO A 875 16.86 5.19 -8.99
N ASP A 876 17.27 3.99 -8.54
CA ASP A 876 17.62 3.74 -7.13
C ASP A 876 18.75 4.65 -6.63
N CYS A 877 19.72 4.98 -7.49
CA CYS A 877 20.76 5.95 -7.13
C CYS A 877 20.19 7.33 -6.77
N ALA A 878 19.06 7.77 -7.36
CA ALA A 878 18.38 9.00 -6.99
C ALA A 878 17.67 8.91 -5.64
N TYR A 879 17.04 7.78 -5.33
CA TYR A 879 16.49 7.53 -3.99
C TYR A 879 17.60 7.58 -2.92
N ASN A 880 18.69 6.86 -3.15
CA ASN A 880 19.78 6.74 -2.20
C ASN A 880 20.51 8.08 -1.99
N GLU A 881 20.73 8.86 -3.05
CA GLU A 881 21.35 10.18 -2.95
C GLU A 881 20.41 11.22 -2.30
N THR A 882 19.10 11.12 -2.55
CA THR A 882 18.09 11.93 -1.86
C THR A 882 18.15 11.68 -0.35
N ALA A 883 18.30 10.42 0.06
CA ALA A 883 18.40 10.09 1.48
C ALA A 883 19.61 10.72 2.17
N ARG A 884 20.78 10.68 1.52
CA ARG A 884 22.00 11.34 1.98
C ARG A 884 21.80 12.85 2.19
N ILE A 885 21.18 13.53 1.22
CA ILE A 885 21.01 14.99 1.21
C ILE A 885 19.88 15.46 2.14
N ARG A 886 18.75 14.73 2.16
CA ARG A 886 17.51 15.18 2.81
C ARG A 886 17.29 14.61 4.20
N TYR A 887 17.89 13.47 4.54
CA TYR A 887 17.71 12.82 5.85
C TYR A 887 19.01 12.68 6.62
N GLU A 888 20.06 12.09 6.03
CA GLU A 888 21.35 11.89 6.71
C GLU A 888 22.01 13.25 7.04
N TYR A 889 22.08 14.19 6.09
CA TYR A 889 22.69 15.49 6.33
C TYR A 889 22.00 16.28 7.46
N PRO A 890 20.65 16.48 7.46
CA PRO A 890 19.98 17.10 8.61
C PRO A 890 20.13 16.32 9.92
N ALA A 891 20.21 14.99 9.88
CA ALA A 891 20.50 14.20 11.09
C ALA A 891 21.90 14.50 11.64
N SER A 892 22.90 14.74 10.78
CA SER A 892 24.24 15.17 11.22
C SER A 892 24.25 16.54 11.90
N LEU A 893 23.23 17.37 11.65
CA LEU A 893 23.01 18.65 12.33
C LEU A 893 22.24 18.50 13.66
N ASN A 894 21.87 17.28 14.06
CA ASN A 894 20.94 17.01 15.15
C ASN A 894 19.58 17.71 14.99
N TYR A 895 19.14 17.94 13.75
CA TYR A 895 17.87 18.60 13.48
C TYR A 895 16.68 17.73 13.88
N VAL A 896 15.68 18.34 14.53
CA VAL A 896 14.38 17.74 14.82
C VAL A 896 13.32 18.75 14.37
N SER A 897 12.28 18.27 13.67
CA SER A 897 11.20 19.15 13.22
C SER A 897 10.41 19.71 14.40
N ASP A 898 9.63 20.77 14.16
CA ASP A 898 8.75 21.36 15.19
C ASP A 898 7.68 20.36 15.68
N ARG A 899 7.45 19.29 14.92
CA ARG A 899 6.57 18.16 15.27
C ARG A 899 7.27 17.08 16.10
N GLY A 900 8.55 17.25 16.44
CA GLY A 900 9.33 16.26 17.18
C GLY A 900 9.82 15.08 16.34
N VAL A 901 9.73 15.15 15.01
CA VAL A 901 10.13 14.05 14.11
C VAL A 901 11.59 14.20 13.72
N ARG A 902 12.36 13.12 13.86
CA ARG A 902 13.76 13.06 13.40
C ARG A 902 13.80 12.77 11.90
N PRO A 903 14.58 13.53 11.10
CA PRO A 903 14.66 13.32 9.65
C PRO A 903 14.97 11.88 9.24
N ILE A 904 15.87 11.21 9.96
CA ILE A 904 16.32 9.85 9.62
C ILE A 904 15.18 8.81 9.65
N ALA A 905 14.14 9.02 10.48
CA ALA A 905 13.01 8.10 10.58
C ALA A 905 12.12 8.09 9.32
N GLN A 906 12.32 9.07 8.42
CA GLN A 906 11.59 9.24 7.17
C GLN A 906 12.44 8.87 5.93
N SER A 907 13.64 8.34 6.13
CA SER A 907 14.45 7.76 5.05
C SER A 907 13.90 6.38 4.68
N LEU A 908 12.98 6.38 3.70
CA LEU A 908 12.17 5.21 3.35
C LEU A 908 12.37 4.73 1.89
N GLY A 909 13.11 5.48 1.07
CA GLY A 909 13.32 5.09 -0.33
C GLY A 909 12.01 5.06 -1.13
N SER A 910 11.88 4.12 -2.07
CA SER A 910 10.70 4.01 -2.93
C SER A 910 9.51 3.32 -2.27
N GLN A 911 9.75 2.42 -1.31
CA GLN A 911 8.75 1.53 -0.69
C GLN A 911 7.95 0.63 -1.67
N LEU A 912 8.31 0.59 -2.96
CA LEU A 912 7.54 -0.06 -4.02
C LEU A 912 7.13 -1.52 -3.69
N PRO A 913 8.04 -2.44 -3.31
CA PRO A 913 7.64 -3.82 -2.99
C PRO A 913 6.67 -3.93 -1.80
N SER A 914 6.83 -3.05 -0.79
CA SER A 914 5.97 -3.02 0.39
C SER A 914 4.56 -2.59 0.03
N GLU A 915 4.43 -1.58 -0.83
CA GLU A 915 3.14 -1.05 -1.26
C GLU A 915 2.43 -1.94 -2.27
N GLU A 916 3.17 -2.56 -3.19
CA GLU A 916 2.61 -3.56 -4.09
C GLU A 916 2.05 -4.75 -3.30
N GLN A 917 2.79 -5.26 -2.31
CA GLN A 917 2.27 -6.31 -1.44
C GLN A 917 1.02 -5.86 -0.67
N TYR A 918 1.04 -4.65 -0.11
CA TYR A 918 -0.10 -4.06 0.59
C TYR A 918 -1.33 -3.97 -0.33
N MET A 919 -1.16 -3.46 -1.55
CA MET A 919 -2.25 -3.28 -2.49
C MET A 919 -2.74 -4.58 -3.12
N LYS A 920 -1.89 -5.60 -3.30
CA LYS A 920 -2.36 -6.96 -3.69
C LYS A 920 -3.36 -7.49 -2.68
N ARG A 921 -3.05 -7.38 -1.38
CA ARG A 921 -3.92 -7.81 -0.27
C ARG A 921 -5.18 -6.96 -0.17
N ARG A 922 -5.01 -5.64 -0.22
CA ARG A 922 -6.11 -4.68 -0.12
C ARG A 922 -7.07 -4.76 -1.30
N LEU A 923 -6.57 -4.92 -2.53
CA LEU A 923 -7.41 -5.04 -3.72
C LEU A 923 -8.29 -6.29 -3.66
N ALA A 924 -7.77 -7.42 -3.18
CA ALA A 924 -8.57 -8.61 -2.96
C ALA A 924 -9.65 -8.40 -1.88
N TYR A 925 -9.29 -7.78 -0.75
CA TYR A 925 -10.25 -7.40 0.30
C TYR A 925 -11.37 -6.48 -0.24
N MET A 926 -11.01 -5.40 -0.94
CA MET A 926 -11.94 -4.42 -1.50
C MET A 926 -12.76 -4.96 -2.67
N SER A 927 -12.17 -5.82 -3.51
CA SER A 927 -12.89 -6.52 -4.57
C SER A 927 -13.91 -7.49 -4.00
N SER A 928 -13.63 -8.13 -2.86
CA SER A 928 -14.58 -9.00 -2.19
C SER A 928 -15.77 -8.23 -1.63
N PHE A 929 -15.53 -7.08 -0.98
CA PHE A 929 -16.57 -6.16 -0.50
C PHE A 929 -17.45 -5.65 -1.66
N ALA A 930 -16.84 -5.31 -2.78
CA ALA A 930 -17.55 -4.86 -3.98
C ALA A 930 -18.06 -6.02 -4.86
N ALA A 931 -17.89 -7.28 -4.45
CA ALA A 931 -18.10 -8.50 -5.25
C ALA A 931 -17.63 -8.37 -6.72
N TYR A 932 -16.45 -7.79 -6.93
CA TYR A 932 -15.81 -7.46 -8.21
C TYR A 932 -14.76 -8.51 -8.60
N GLY A 933 -14.44 -8.60 -9.89
CA GLY A 933 -13.37 -9.46 -10.41
C GLY A 933 -13.60 -10.93 -10.06
N GLU A 934 -12.64 -11.53 -9.36
CA GLU A 934 -12.69 -12.92 -8.90
C GLU A 934 -13.87 -13.25 -7.97
N PHE A 935 -14.42 -12.24 -7.29
CA PHE A 935 -15.56 -12.37 -6.37
C PHE A 935 -16.91 -12.15 -7.04
N SER A 936 -16.91 -11.78 -8.33
CA SER A 936 -18.12 -11.58 -9.11
C SER A 936 -18.75 -12.90 -9.55
N LEU A 937 -19.97 -12.83 -10.10
CA LEU A 937 -20.67 -14.00 -10.62
C LEU A 937 -19.87 -14.73 -11.71
N ASP A 938 -19.14 -13.99 -12.53
CA ASP A 938 -18.35 -14.49 -13.66
C ASP A 938 -16.88 -14.70 -13.30
N GLY A 939 -16.47 -14.42 -12.05
CA GLY A 939 -15.11 -14.65 -11.56
C GLY A 939 -14.68 -16.12 -11.71
N ALA A 940 -13.47 -16.34 -12.24
CA ALA A 940 -12.96 -17.67 -12.54
C ALA A 940 -12.32 -18.37 -11.31
N ASN A 941 -11.80 -17.59 -10.36
CA ASN A 941 -11.19 -18.11 -9.14
C ASN A 941 -12.28 -18.64 -8.18
N GLY A 942 -12.17 -19.90 -7.76
CA GLY A 942 -13.17 -20.59 -6.95
C GLY A 942 -13.36 -22.04 -7.38
N PHE A 943 -14.39 -22.67 -6.84
CA PHE A 943 -14.82 -23.98 -7.30
C PHE A 943 -16.34 -24.04 -7.42
N GLY A 944 -16.81 -24.72 -8.46
CA GLY A 944 -18.22 -24.93 -8.74
C GLY A 944 -18.57 -26.41 -8.77
N PHE A 945 -19.79 -26.73 -8.38
CA PHE A 945 -20.34 -28.08 -8.40
C PHE A 945 -21.83 -28.05 -8.76
N GLN A 946 -22.29 -29.11 -9.40
CA GLN A 946 -23.70 -29.29 -9.73
C GLN A 946 -24.40 -30.00 -8.57
N THR A 947 -25.41 -29.38 -7.99
CA THR A 947 -26.22 -30.04 -6.96
C THR A 947 -27.18 -31.04 -7.57
N HIS A 948 -27.53 -32.09 -6.83
CA HIS A 948 -28.55 -33.05 -7.21
C HIS A 948 -29.43 -33.40 -6.00
N ALA A 949 -30.67 -33.84 -6.25
CA ALA A 949 -31.59 -34.27 -5.20
C ALA A 949 -30.95 -35.36 -4.32
N ARG A 950 -31.19 -35.28 -3.00
CA ARG A 950 -30.72 -36.29 -2.04
C ARG A 950 -31.38 -37.64 -2.33
N ARG A 951 -30.74 -38.76 -1.94
CA ARG A 951 -31.28 -40.13 -2.17
C ARG A 951 -32.71 -40.36 -1.67
N GLY A 952 -33.20 -39.59 -0.70
CA GLY A 952 -34.58 -39.64 -0.20
C GLY A 952 -35.58 -38.75 -0.96
N GLY A 953 -35.19 -38.10 -2.06
CA GLY A 953 -36.02 -37.18 -2.85
C GLY A 953 -36.09 -35.75 -2.33
N GLY A 954 -35.43 -35.43 -1.21
CA GLY A 954 -35.36 -34.08 -0.67
C GLY A 954 -34.41 -33.17 -1.45
N ALA A 955 -34.75 -31.89 -1.55
CA ALA A 955 -33.88 -30.87 -2.13
C ALA A 955 -32.55 -30.77 -1.36
N PRO A 956 -31.41 -30.57 -2.06
CA PRO A 956 -30.13 -30.38 -1.41
C PRO A 956 -30.04 -28.98 -0.78
N THR A 957 -29.13 -28.85 0.17
CA THR A 957 -28.76 -27.59 0.82
C THR A 957 -27.27 -27.39 0.60
N VAL A 958 -26.83 -26.16 0.39
CA VAL A 958 -25.42 -25.84 0.18
C VAL A 958 -24.94 -24.96 1.33
N ILE A 959 -24.08 -25.54 2.16
CA ILE A 959 -23.50 -24.90 3.33
C ILE A 959 -22.01 -25.23 3.33
N LEU A 960 -21.15 -24.22 3.44
CA LEU A 960 -19.71 -24.39 3.54
C LEU A 960 -19.21 -23.76 4.85
N ASN A 961 -18.34 -24.47 5.57
CA ASN A 961 -17.65 -23.90 6.74
C ASN A 961 -16.29 -23.37 6.28
N ILE A 962 -16.30 -22.18 5.71
CA ILE A 962 -15.13 -21.56 5.10
C ILE A 962 -14.24 -20.92 6.15
N THR A 963 -12.93 -20.97 5.93
CA THR A 963 -11.93 -20.28 6.77
C THR A 963 -10.98 -19.51 5.85
N PRO A 964 -11.01 -18.17 5.84
CA PRO A 964 -10.19 -17.38 4.94
C PRO A 964 -8.74 -17.28 5.45
N HIS A 965 -7.81 -17.04 4.52
CA HIS A 965 -6.40 -16.75 4.81
C HIS A 965 -6.16 -15.27 5.14
N GLN A 966 -7.04 -14.39 4.66
CA GLN A 966 -6.95 -12.94 4.85
C GLN A 966 -8.34 -12.36 5.10
N TYR A 967 -8.41 -11.13 5.60
CA TYR A 967 -9.68 -10.37 5.64
C TYR A 967 -10.42 -10.37 4.30
N ILE A 968 -11.69 -10.77 4.30
CA ILE A 968 -12.51 -10.92 3.08
C ILE A 968 -14.02 -10.85 3.35
N TYR A 969 -14.79 -10.52 2.32
CA TYR A 969 -16.24 -10.68 2.26
C TYR A 969 -16.56 -11.87 1.34
N PRO A 970 -17.06 -13.01 1.86
CA PRO A 970 -17.18 -14.22 1.06
C PRO A 970 -18.36 -14.13 0.10
N THR A 971 -18.13 -14.48 -1.17
CA THR A 971 -19.20 -14.55 -2.18
C THR A 971 -19.34 -15.94 -2.77
N ALA A 972 -20.54 -16.28 -3.21
CA ALA A 972 -20.87 -17.56 -3.81
C ALA A 972 -21.84 -17.38 -4.98
N ARG A 973 -22.08 -18.45 -5.74
CA ARG A 973 -23.08 -18.48 -6.82
C ARG A 973 -24.13 -19.55 -6.57
N VAL A 974 -25.36 -19.25 -7.00
CA VAL A 974 -26.47 -20.20 -7.15
C VAL A 974 -27.11 -19.95 -8.51
N GLY A 975 -26.89 -20.86 -9.46
CA GLY A 975 -27.29 -20.68 -10.85
C GLY A 975 -26.65 -19.43 -11.47
N GLN A 976 -27.50 -18.46 -11.82
CA GLN A 976 -27.14 -17.17 -12.42
C GLN A 976 -27.23 -16.01 -11.40
N SER A 977 -27.28 -16.32 -10.10
CA SER A 977 -27.36 -15.32 -9.05
C SER A 977 -26.13 -15.40 -8.15
N LEU A 978 -25.62 -14.22 -7.77
CA LEU A 978 -24.60 -14.09 -6.74
C LEU A 978 -25.26 -14.16 -5.36
N VAL A 979 -24.62 -14.85 -4.44
CA VAL A 979 -24.93 -14.86 -3.01
C VAL A 979 -23.81 -14.12 -2.31
N ASP A 980 -24.16 -13.03 -1.67
CA ASP A 980 -23.25 -12.16 -0.93
C ASP A 980 -23.92 -11.81 0.40
N PRO A 981 -23.50 -12.42 1.52
CA PRO A 981 -24.03 -12.12 2.84
C PRO A 981 -23.55 -10.77 3.37
N HIS A 982 -22.57 -10.13 2.70
CA HIS A 982 -21.95 -8.87 3.09
C HIS A 982 -21.39 -8.90 4.52
N VAL A 983 -20.70 -9.98 4.88
CA VAL A 983 -20.08 -10.19 6.19
C VAL A 983 -18.57 -10.21 6.07
N ARG A 984 -17.88 -9.33 6.80
CA ARG A 984 -16.41 -9.32 6.90
C ARG A 984 -15.95 -10.48 7.77
N LEU A 985 -15.00 -11.27 7.27
CA LEU A 985 -14.38 -12.38 7.98
C LEU A 985 -12.90 -12.11 8.21
N ALA A 986 -12.42 -12.35 9.44
CA ALA A 986 -11.01 -12.28 9.78
C ALA A 986 -10.23 -13.53 9.35
N PRO A 987 -8.92 -13.44 9.10
CA PRO A 987 -8.10 -14.61 8.79
C PRO A 987 -8.21 -15.68 9.90
N GLY A 988 -8.37 -16.94 9.51
CA GLY A 988 -8.53 -18.06 10.47
C GLY A 988 -9.91 -18.16 11.11
N GLN A 989 -10.81 -17.19 10.93
CA GLN A 989 -12.18 -17.26 11.44
C GLN A 989 -13.04 -18.20 10.58
N THR A 990 -13.49 -19.32 11.15
CA THR A 990 -14.44 -20.20 10.47
C THR A 990 -15.84 -19.57 10.45
N TYR A 991 -16.45 -19.50 9.26
CA TYR A 991 -17.80 -19.00 9.04
C TYR A 991 -18.68 -20.04 8.36
N ARG A 992 -19.88 -20.26 8.90
CA ARG A 992 -20.87 -21.17 8.32
C ARG A 992 -21.67 -20.43 7.24
N PHE A 993 -21.17 -20.48 6.01
CA PHE A 993 -21.77 -19.82 4.86
C PHE A 993 -22.96 -20.64 4.32
N GLU A 994 -24.18 -20.18 4.62
CA GLU A 994 -25.41 -20.70 4.03
C GLU A 994 -25.60 -20.17 2.61
N ILE A 995 -25.02 -20.85 1.62
CA ILE A 995 -25.14 -20.47 0.21
C ILE A 995 -26.59 -20.67 -0.28
N ASN A 996 -27.20 -21.80 0.08
CA ASN A 996 -28.63 -22.00 -0.14
C ASN A 996 -29.24 -23.03 0.82
N THR A 997 -30.28 -22.60 1.54
CA THR A 997 -31.05 -23.43 2.48
C THR A 997 -32.55 -23.45 2.16
N SER A 998 -32.97 -22.97 0.99
CA SER A 998 -34.39 -22.78 0.64
C SER A 998 -35.19 -24.08 0.52
N GLY A 999 -34.52 -25.22 0.37
CA GLY A 999 -35.18 -26.51 0.14
C GLY A 999 -35.84 -26.61 -1.24
N THR A 1000 -35.46 -25.74 -2.19
CA THR A 1000 -35.98 -25.73 -3.57
C THR A 1000 -34.91 -25.99 -4.62
N LEU A 1001 -33.67 -26.25 -4.20
CA LEU A 1001 -32.61 -26.62 -5.14
C LEU A 1001 -32.95 -27.97 -5.81
N GLY A 1002 -32.56 -28.10 -7.06
CA GLY A 1002 -32.58 -29.36 -7.79
C GLY A 1002 -31.24 -29.57 -8.47
N ASP A 1003 -31.27 -29.62 -9.80
CA ASP A 1003 -30.10 -29.61 -10.65
C ASP A 1003 -29.64 -28.16 -10.89
N THR A 1004 -28.68 -27.68 -10.10
CA THR A 1004 -28.27 -26.26 -10.10
C THR A 1004 -26.77 -26.13 -9.83
N VAL A 1005 -26.10 -25.28 -10.60
CA VAL A 1005 -24.69 -24.96 -10.36
C VAL A 1005 -24.57 -24.08 -9.13
N CYS A 1006 -23.81 -24.54 -8.14
CA CYS A 1006 -23.41 -23.78 -6.96
C CYS A 1006 -21.90 -23.70 -6.87
N GLY A 1007 -21.38 -22.74 -6.12
CA GLY A 1007 -19.93 -22.64 -5.94
C GLY A 1007 -19.49 -21.46 -5.10
N LEU A 1008 -18.28 -21.56 -4.56
CA LEU A 1008 -17.59 -20.50 -3.84
C LEU A 1008 -16.73 -19.69 -4.83
N LYS A 1009 -16.63 -18.38 -4.60
CA LYS A 1009 -15.75 -17.48 -5.36
C LYS A 1009 -14.50 -17.10 -4.57
N GLY A 1010 -13.41 -16.76 -5.26
CA GLY A 1010 -12.13 -16.41 -4.66
C GLY A 1010 -11.47 -17.57 -3.90
N GLY A 1011 -11.49 -18.78 -4.48
CA GLY A 1011 -11.01 -20.01 -3.83
C GLY A 1011 -9.57 -19.92 -3.30
N ASP A 1012 -8.71 -19.16 -3.97
CA ASP A 1012 -7.31 -18.98 -3.55
C ASP A 1012 -7.14 -18.28 -2.20
N TYR A 1013 -8.15 -17.56 -1.70
CA TYR A 1013 -8.05 -16.80 -0.45
C TYR A 1013 -8.52 -17.58 0.77
N TYR A 1014 -8.75 -18.89 0.67
CA TYR A 1014 -9.23 -19.73 1.77
C TYR A 1014 -8.23 -20.80 2.18
N ARG A 1015 -8.11 -20.99 3.49
CA ARG A 1015 -7.33 -22.07 4.13
C ARG A 1015 -8.08 -23.39 4.16
N SER A 1016 -9.40 -23.33 4.28
CA SER A 1016 -10.29 -24.49 4.37
C SER A 1016 -11.67 -24.15 3.81
N PHE A 1017 -12.30 -25.11 3.14
CA PHE A 1017 -13.70 -25.05 2.70
C PHE A 1017 -14.65 -25.81 3.65
N GLY A 1018 -14.11 -26.39 4.72
CA GLY A 1018 -14.86 -27.20 5.68
C GLY A 1018 -15.19 -28.60 5.16
N ASN A 1019 -16.14 -29.28 5.82
CA ASN A 1019 -16.58 -30.61 5.45
C ASN A 1019 -17.41 -30.59 4.17
N LEU A 1020 -16.89 -31.18 3.09
CA LEU A 1020 -17.57 -31.24 1.80
C LEU A 1020 -18.47 -32.48 1.63
N ALA A 1021 -18.43 -33.43 2.56
CA ALA A 1021 -19.19 -34.69 2.44
C ALA A 1021 -20.72 -34.50 2.55
N ASP A 1022 -21.18 -33.37 3.09
CA ASP A 1022 -22.60 -33.05 3.23
C ASP A 1022 -23.22 -32.47 1.95
N LEU A 1023 -22.41 -32.17 0.92
CA LEU A 1023 -22.87 -31.71 -0.37
C LEU A 1023 -23.54 -32.87 -1.14
N SER A 1024 -24.75 -32.62 -1.66
CA SER A 1024 -25.48 -33.58 -2.49
C SER A 1024 -25.29 -33.23 -3.95
N LEU A 1025 -24.48 -34.02 -4.64
CA LEU A 1025 -23.96 -33.75 -5.98
C LEU A 1025 -24.48 -34.74 -7.01
N ASP A 1026 -24.46 -34.35 -8.29
CA ASP A 1026 -24.74 -35.26 -9.40
C ASP A 1026 -23.66 -36.35 -9.50
N GLU A 1027 -24.07 -37.61 -9.49
CA GLU A 1027 -23.18 -38.78 -9.56
C GLU A 1027 -22.44 -38.93 -10.89
N GLN A 1028 -22.90 -38.24 -11.94
CA GLN A 1028 -22.30 -38.30 -13.28
C GLN A 1028 -21.25 -37.19 -13.50
N LEU A 1029 -21.16 -36.20 -12.61
CA LEU A 1029 -20.33 -35.03 -12.79
C LEU A 1029 -19.19 -34.99 -11.77
N THR A 1030 -17.98 -34.68 -12.25
CA THR A 1030 -16.82 -34.43 -11.40
C THR A 1030 -16.68 -32.93 -11.15
N PHE A 1031 -16.30 -32.55 -9.94
CA PHE A 1031 -15.82 -31.20 -9.65
C PHE A 1031 -14.37 -31.24 -9.16
N GLN A 1032 -13.65 -30.13 -9.37
CA GLN A 1032 -12.26 -29.96 -8.95
C GLN A 1032 -12.18 -28.91 -7.85
N ILE A 1033 -11.26 -29.14 -6.91
CA ILE A 1033 -10.96 -28.19 -5.84
C ILE A 1033 -9.50 -27.77 -5.99
N SER A 1034 -9.27 -26.47 -6.03
CA SER A 1034 -7.97 -25.83 -6.04
C SER A 1034 -8.02 -24.57 -5.18
N GLY A 1035 -6.89 -24.21 -4.60
CA GLY A 1035 -6.74 -22.96 -3.86
C GLY A 1035 -5.29 -22.77 -3.45
N LYS A 1036 -4.70 -21.63 -3.80
CA LYS A 1036 -3.31 -21.28 -3.45
C LYS A 1036 -3.03 -21.37 -1.94
N ARG A 1037 -4.00 -20.99 -1.10
CA ARG A 1037 -3.88 -20.97 0.36
C ARG A 1037 -4.50 -22.17 1.07
N LEU A 1038 -5.00 -23.14 0.33
CA LEU A 1038 -5.71 -24.29 0.89
C LEU A 1038 -4.73 -25.21 1.63
N VAL A 1039 -4.90 -25.37 2.95
CA VAL A 1039 -4.03 -26.21 3.78
C VAL A 1039 -4.66 -27.55 4.15
N GLU A 1040 -5.98 -27.69 3.95
CA GLU A 1040 -6.71 -28.92 4.26
C GLU A 1040 -7.94 -29.10 3.36
N VAL A 1041 -8.35 -30.37 3.17
CA VAL A 1041 -9.63 -30.76 2.57
C VAL A 1041 -10.30 -31.78 3.48
N ILE A 1042 -11.50 -31.46 3.98
CA ILE A 1042 -12.23 -32.31 4.93
C ILE A 1042 -13.41 -32.98 4.23
N ALA A 1043 -13.51 -34.30 4.35
CA ALA A 1043 -14.66 -35.07 3.88
C ALA A 1043 -15.01 -36.18 4.88
N HIS A 1044 -15.97 -35.91 5.76
CA HIS A 1044 -16.48 -36.89 6.72
C HIS A 1044 -17.45 -37.85 6.04
N LEU A 1045 -16.93 -38.94 5.50
CA LEU A 1045 -17.74 -39.98 4.89
C LEU A 1045 -18.45 -40.80 5.99
N PRO A 1046 -19.79 -40.95 5.95
CA PRO A 1046 -20.48 -41.88 6.84
C PRO A 1046 -20.16 -43.32 6.39
N PHE A 1047 -19.15 -43.95 7.00
CA PHE A 1047 -18.89 -45.37 6.81
C PHE A 1047 -19.83 -46.20 7.67
N CYS A 1048 -20.80 -46.89 7.03
CA CYS A 1048 -21.42 -48.08 7.61
C CYS A 1048 -20.43 -49.25 7.51
N LEU A 1049 -19.70 -49.54 8.59
CA LEU A 1049 -18.64 -50.56 8.61
C LEU A 1049 -19.21 -51.98 8.73
N GLN A 1050 -18.85 -52.87 7.80
CA GLN A 1050 -18.62 -54.30 8.10
C GLN A 1050 -17.24 -54.70 7.54
N LEU A 1051 -16.32 -54.96 8.48
CA LEU A 1051 -15.07 -55.74 8.39
C LEU A 1051 -13.97 -55.30 7.39
N PHE A 1052 -12.84 -54.83 7.93
CA PHE A 1052 -11.52 -55.01 7.34
C PHE A 1052 -10.45 -55.34 8.40
N LEU A 1053 -9.72 -56.43 8.16
CA LEU A 1053 -8.40 -56.75 8.71
C LEU A 1053 -7.34 -56.18 7.76
N VAL A 1054 -6.27 -55.59 8.30
CA VAL A 1054 -5.21 -54.91 7.53
C VAL A 1054 -3.93 -55.76 7.49
N GLY A 1055 -3.30 -55.82 6.31
CA GLY A 1055 -1.92 -56.27 6.09
C GLY A 1055 -1.27 -55.49 4.94
N ASN A 1056 -0.10 -54.90 5.21
CA ASN A 1056 0.65 -53.91 4.40
C ASN A 1056 1.15 -54.38 3.02
N THR A 1057 1.32 -53.45 2.06
CA THR A 1057 2.62 -52.88 1.62
C THR A 1057 2.52 -51.96 0.37
N PHE A 1058 3.38 -50.92 0.32
CA PHE A 1058 3.80 -50.07 -0.83
C PHE A 1058 2.88 -48.92 -1.34
N LEU A 1059 3.10 -47.71 -0.81
CA LEU A 1059 3.48 -46.44 -1.51
C LEU A 1059 3.37 -45.26 -0.53
N ARG A 1060 4.13 -44.18 -0.80
CA ARG A 1060 4.55 -43.12 0.12
C ARG A 1060 3.40 -42.26 0.69
N GLY A 1061 3.38 -42.12 2.03
CA GLY A 1061 3.10 -40.84 2.69
C GLY A 1061 1.66 -40.45 3.03
N VAL A 1062 0.82 -41.38 3.52
CA VAL A 1062 -0.37 -41.02 4.31
C VAL A 1062 -0.26 -41.74 5.67
N TYR A 1063 -0.12 -40.98 6.75
CA TYR A 1063 -0.24 -41.52 8.11
C TYR A 1063 -1.72 -41.49 8.51
N VAL A 1064 -2.34 -42.66 8.62
CA VAL A 1064 -3.65 -42.84 9.27
C VAL A 1064 -3.40 -43.68 10.51
N ASP A 1065 -3.30 -43.04 11.67
CA ASP A 1065 -3.29 -43.75 12.94
C ASP A 1065 -4.71 -44.21 13.29
N VAL A 1066 -4.92 -45.53 13.29
CA VAL A 1066 -6.16 -46.13 13.79
C VAL A 1066 -5.88 -46.65 15.20
N LEU A 1067 -6.22 -45.86 16.22
CA LEU A 1067 -6.20 -46.34 17.60
C LEU A 1067 -7.40 -47.28 17.84
N PRO A 1068 -7.19 -48.51 18.33
CA PRO A 1068 -8.28 -49.41 18.66
C PRO A 1068 -8.76 -49.15 20.10
N VAL A 1069 -9.98 -48.65 20.28
CA VAL A 1069 -10.70 -48.80 21.56
C VAL A 1069 -12.16 -49.15 21.30
N PRO A 1070 -12.70 -50.22 21.91
CA PRO A 1070 -14.12 -50.49 21.90
C PRO A 1070 -14.84 -49.72 23.01
N ALA A 1071 -16.02 -49.20 22.64
CA ALA A 1071 -17.16 -48.81 23.47
C ALA A 1071 -17.30 -47.31 23.87
N VAL A 1072 -18.30 -46.70 23.22
CA VAL A 1072 -19.21 -45.61 23.62
C VAL A 1072 -18.70 -44.14 23.51
N ALA A 1073 -19.38 -43.43 22.60
CA ALA A 1073 -19.62 -41.98 22.53
C ALA A 1073 -18.41 -41.02 22.40
N ALA A 1074 -18.01 -40.73 21.15
CA ALA A 1074 -17.65 -39.40 20.62
C ALA A 1074 -17.13 -39.55 19.18
N GLN A 1075 -17.28 -38.49 18.39
CA GLN A 1075 -16.96 -38.37 16.96
C GLN A 1075 -15.57 -38.94 16.59
N THR A 1076 -15.50 -39.71 15.49
CA THR A 1076 -14.22 -40.13 14.87
C THR A 1076 -14.04 -39.39 13.54
N ASN A 1077 -13.08 -38.47 13.51
CA ASN A 1077 -12.72 -37.65 12.35
C ASN A 1077 -11.75 -38.41 11.43
N LEU A 1078 -11.96 -38.28 10.12
CA LEU A 1078 -10.97 -38.63 9.08
C LEU A 1078 -10.58 -37.31 8.42
N ALA A 1079 -9.41 -36.77 8.80
CA ALA A 1079 -8.85 -35.54 8.24
C ALA A 1079 -7.54 -35.90 7.51
N PRO A 1080 -7.58 -36.14 6.20
CA PRO A 1080 -6.36 -36.24 5.42
C PRO A 1080 -5.87 -34.84 5.01
N ARG A 1081 -4.61 -34.53 5.30
CA ARG A 1081 -3.90 -33.38 4.71
C ARG A 1081 -3.33 -33.81 3.37
N PHE A 1082 -3.67 -33.11 2.29
CA PHE A 1082 -3.21 -33.44 0.95
C PHE A 1082 -2.55 -32.23 0.27
N GLY A 1083 -1.38 -32.46 -0.33
CA GLY A 1083 -0.76 -31.51 -1.26
C GLY A 1083 -1.35 -31.66 -2.66
N HIS A 1084 -1.83 -30.53 -3.19
CA HIS A 1084 -2.30 -30.17 -4.54
C HIS A 1084 -3.01 -31.19 -5.46
N GLN A 1085 -4.19 -30.74 -5.92
CA GLN A 1085 -5.13 -31.32 -6.90
C GLN A 1085 -5.68 -32.71 -6.57
N ILE A 1086 -6.98 -32.77 -6.28
CA ILE A 1086 -7.72 -34.04 -6.12
C ILE A 1086 -8.98 -33.99 -6.99
N GLY A 1087 -9.13 -34.98 -7.87
CA GLY A 1087 -10.43 -35.39 -8.39
C GLY A 1087 -11.08 -36.37 -7.41
N LEU A 1088 -12.22 -36.00 -6.80
CA LEU A 1088 -12.94 -36.86 -5.84
C LEU A 1088 -13.40 -38.21 -6.45
N ARG A 1089 -13.38 -38.34 -7.78
CA ARG A 1089 -13.62 -39.59 -8.50
C ARG A 1089 -12.55 -40.65 -8.24
N ASP A 1090 -11.30 -40.27 -7.99
CA ASP A 1090 -10.17 -41.21 -7.91
C ASP A 1090 -10.12 -41.94 -6.55
N VAL A 1091 -10.60 -41.31 -5.48
CA VAL A 1091 -10.66 -41.93 -4.13
C VAL A 1091 -11.69 -43.07 -4.08
N ALA A 1092 -12.78 -42.96 -4.86
CA ALA A 1092 -13.81 -43.99 -4.94
C ALA A 1092 -13.48 -45.10 -5.95
N LEU A 1093 -12.85 -44.75 -7.09
CA LEU A 1093 -12.57 -45.73 -8.15
C LEU A 1093 -11.40 -46.65 -7.80
N ASP A 1094 -10.37 -46.15 -7.11
CA ASP A 1094 -9.18 -46.94 -6.79
C ASP A 1094 -9.44 -47.91 -5.62
N ALA A 1095 -10.29 -47.52 -4.66
CA ALA A 1095 -10.80 -48.42 -3.63
C ALA A 1095 -11.58 -49.61 -4.20
N VAL A 1096 -12.33 -49.39 -5.29
CA VAL A 1096 -13.13 -50.43 -5.98
C VAL A 1096 -12.26 -51.27 -6.93
N HIS A 1097 -11.28 -50.68 -7.63
CA HIS A 1097 -10.38 -51.43 -8.51
C HIS A 1097 -9.36 -52.30 -7.76
N HIS A 1098 -8.92 -51.89 -6.55
CA HIS A 1098 -8.06 -52.74 -5.72
C HIS A 1098 -8.82 -53.94 -5.14
N LEU A 1099 -10.11 -53.78 -4.79
CA LEU A 1099 -10.97 -54.89 -4.36
C LEU A 1099 -11.13 -55.96 -5.46
N ALA A 1100 -11.23 -55.55 -6.73
CA ALA A 1100 -11.44 -56.47 -7.85
C ALA A 1100 -10.20 -57.32 -8.20
N ARG A 1101 -8.97 -56.78 -8.02
CA ARG A 1101 -7.73 -57.55 -8.25
C ARG A 1101 -7.44 -58.54 -7.12
N GLN A 1102 -7.85 -58.24 -5.89
CA GLN A 1102 -7.67 -59.15 -4.76
C GLN A 1102 -8.62 -60.35 -4.80
N PHE A 1103 -9.82 -60.22 -5.39
CA PHE A 1103 -10.73 -61.35 -5.61
C PHE A 1103 -10.14 -62.46 -6.51
N HIS A 1104 -9.25 -62.12 -7.44
CA HIS A 1104 -8.53 -63.11 -8.27
C HIS A 1104 -7.43 -63.85 -7.51
N GLN A 1105 -6.85 -63.25 -6.46
CA GLN A 1105 -5.78 -63.87 -5.67
C GLN A 1105 -6.32 -64.80 -4.57
N VAL A 1106 -7.57 -64.60 -4.13
CA VAL A 1106 -8.22 -65.46 -3.13
C VAL A 1106 -8.55 -66.86 -3.69
N PHE A 1107 -8.80 -67.01 -4.99
CA PHE A 1107 -9.05 -68.33 -5.60
C PHE A 1107 -7.78 -69.18 -5.76
N ALA A 1108 -6.59 -68.58 -5.78
CA ALA A 1108 -5.31 -69.30 -5.83
C ALA A 1108 -4.80 -69.77 -4.46
N PHE A 1109 -5.47 -69.37 -3.37
CA PHE A 1109 -5.17 -69.80 -2.00
C PHE A 1109 -6.14 -70.89 -1.49
N LEU A 1110 -7.17 -71.22 -2.28
CA LEU A 1110 -8.16 -72.26 -2.00
C LEU A 1110 -8.03 -73.50 -2.90
N LEU A 1111 -6.91 -73.60 -3.64
CA LEU A 1111 -6.36 -74.80 -4.28
C LEU A 1111 -4.93 -74.99 -3.76
#